data_AF-A0A0K9N9W4-F1
#
_entry.id   AF-A0A0K9N9W4-F1
#
_cell.length_a   1.000
_cell.length_b   1.000
_cell.length_c   1.000
_cell.angle_alpha   90.00
_cell.angle_beta   90.00
_cell.angle_gamma   90.00
#
_symmetry.space_group_name_H-M   'P 1'
#
loop_
_entity.id
_entity.type
_entity.pdbx_description
1 polymer ?
#
loop_
_entity_poly.entity_id
_entity_poly.type
_entity_poly.pdbx_seq_one_letter_code
_entity_poly.pdbx_strand_id
1 'polypeptide(L)'
;MRKSGWKKCLCVLCSVCICAGIFTGSAGTAEAGQRVLSLEQAKKLAYLSSTDYTKVKSKINLQKIKYTEAVKSIALKQKNMLTFRWSPLLKFKFPERPDMATMYDWLYKPMQIQTGLSSLMHQLEDVKSSVDEKVSNLYVAAYCVQEKITFAQRRLDSLNETLERNIWRVKAGKGAQADVDKIKAQVKKLTTDVSLLMRQSETAKKKLGSAVGLDLSWGFRFENPYVKGRLERDMLGELTEYTLSHDQGYYEAKLGTRAGLISLELNERLLKTKYNKYMSYIQPYINQARQGQKIDTIAFKAAYDQFLYALDSRWQGHIKILFIKIPKEWFKGALDGVRYIEDDPYAAYTQVLEYVDLKLEQDEKKREIEEAVSDQFEALITARNALDALQETVGDMETGLKKQEALNKQGKLSYDELNAQQEEYEESEAQMLDSLANYSSQLYSFDRLTCKGVTKYLEKGSLSVNVSEGGDSYLVQDEGEGAYYTLESRIEDNIFLFSVHIPEGFQIKATSYELWADGIQIGERTDAGEPLKHLALTLDDVQSAAIRFYDNEKFVDECEIDPMVTRGPLDIKGEYKAEAKKKSKKVADYTYTYRASTGTAEFEFTPVTGEGIAYYQMADKDGQAIYDKALVRADEPFRYLALAARDQKNLRIKFFDADKEILYVGALQPDTLEVTVQEE
;
A
#
# COMPACT_ATOMS: atom_id res chain seq x y z
N MET A 1 -58.53 53.12 -42.81
CA MET A 1 -59.30 52.22 -43.71
C MET A 1 -58.36 51.08 -44.12
N ARG A 2 -58.56 49.84 -43.63
CA ARG A 2 -59.24 48.73 -44.35
C ARG A 2 -58.60 48.48 -45.73
N LYS A 3 -58.03 47.32 -46.10
CA LYS A 3 -58.17 45.93 -45.63
C LYS A 3 -56.91 45.13 -45.98
N SER A 4 -56.45 44.34 -45.01
CA SER A 4 -55.76 43.08 -45.21
C SER A 4 -56.76 41.99 -45.63
N GLY A 5 -56.25 40.88 -46.16
CA GLY A 5 -56.97 39.61 -46.17
C GLY A 5 -56.87 38.91 -47.50
N TRP A 6 -55.80 38.11 -47.69
CA TRP A 6 -55.94 36.67 -48.00
C TRP A 6 -54.64 35.87 -48.18
N LYS A 7 -53.47 36.33 -47.71
CA LYS A 7 -52.22 35.53 -47.85
C LYS A 7 -51.36 35.39 -46.58
N LYS A 8 -51.95 35.56 -45.39
CA LYS A 8 -51.28 35.31 -44.09
C LYS A 8 -52.01 34.32 -43.16
N CYS A 9 -52.94 33.52 -43.68
CA CYS A 9 -53.69 32.55 -42.86
C CYS A 9 -53.27 31.08 -43.03
N LEU A 10 -52.23 30.74 -43.82
CA LEU A 10 -51.80 29.33 -43.95
C LEU A 10 -50.46 29.01 -43.27
N CYS A 11 -49.64 30.00 -42.92
CA CYS A 11 -48.39 29.79 -42.17
C CYS A 11 -48.49 30.09 -40.67
N VAL A 12 -49.69 30.42 -40.17
CA VAL A 12 -49.96 30.65 -38.73
C VAL A 12 -50.77 29.49 -38.11
N LEU A 13 -51.22 28.53 -38.94
CA LEU A 13 -51.98 27.36 -38.47
C LEU A 13 -51.14 26.09 -38.25
N CYS A 14 -49.85 26.09 -38.61
CA CYS A 14 -48.91 25.03 -38.20
C CYS A 14 -48.05 25.40 -36.99
N SER A 15 -48.17 26.63 -36.46
CA SER A 15 -47.35 27.13 -35.34
C SER A 15 -48.14 27.29 -34.04
N VAL A 16 -49.42 26.91 -34.02
CA VAL A 16 -50.33 27.03 -32.87
C VAL A 16 -50.89 25.66 -32.40
N CYS A 17 -50.47 24.54 -33.01
CA CYS A 17 -50.82 23.20 -32.49
C CYS A 17 -49.75 22.56 -31.58
N ILE A 18 -48.70 23.28 -31.19
CA ILE A 18 -47.66 22.75 -30.28
C ILE A 18 -47.76 23.33 -28.85
N CYS A 19 -48.62 24.32 -28.60
CA CYS A 19 -48.79 24.87 -27.26
C CYS A 19 -50.26 24.81 -26.81
N ALA A 20 -50.49 23.94 -25.82
CA ALA A 20 -51.61 23.84 -24.88
C ALA A 20 -52.68 22.76 -25.16
N GLY A 21 -52.65 21.70 -24.33
CA GLY A 21 -53.69 20.68 -24.20
C GLY A 21 -53.13 19.30 -23.80
N ILE A 22 -52.42 19.17 -22.68
CA ILE A 22 -52.93 18.64 -21.40
C ILE A 22 -52.86 17.10 -21.29
N PHE A 23 -51.88 16.69 -20.49
CA PHE A 23 -51.88 15.64 -19.46
C PHE A 23 -51.53 14.17 -19.75
N THR A 24 -50.86 13.64 -18.71
CA THR A 24 -50.52 12.25 -18.37
C THR A 24 -49.46 11.58 -19.22
N GLY A 25 -48.22 11.83 -18.83
CA GLY A 25 -47.08 11.03 -19.23
C GLY A 25 -45.87 11.64 -18.58
N SER A 26 -45.51 11.14 -17.40
CA SER A 26 -44.20 11.34 -16.79
C SER A 26 -43.13 10.83 -17.76
N ALA A 27 -42.79 11.64 -18.76
CA ALA A 27 -41.50 11.54 -19.41
C ALA A 27 -40.51 12.06 -18.38
N GLY A 28 -40.14 11.17 -17.45
CA GLY A 28 -38.87 11.30 -16.79
C GLY A 28 -37.87 11.55 -17.90
N THR A 29 -37.27 12.74 -17.90
CA THR A 29 -35.87 12.82 -18.28
C THR A 29 -35.24 11.64 -17.58
N ALA A 30 -34.82 10.63 -18.34
CA ALA A 30 -33.86 9.69 -17.82
C ALA A 30 -32.68 10.59 -17.42
N GLU A 31 -32.63 10.95 -16.13
CA GLU A 31 -31.39 11.35 -15.49
C GLU A 31 -30.43 10.24 -15.89
N ALA A 32 -29.52 10.57 -16.80
CA ALA A 32 -28.35 9.74 -17.01
C ALA A 32 -27.75 9.62 -15.61
N GLY A 33 -27.94 8.45 -14.98
CA GLY A 33 -27.69 8.27 -13.55
C GLY A 33 -26.31 8.81 -13.24
N GLN A 34 -26.25 9.87 -12.41
CA GLN A 34 -24.97 10.44 -12.00
C GLN A 34 -24.16 9.32 -11.35
N ARG A 35 -23.02 9.00 -11.94
CA ARG A 35 -22.12 7.97 -11.45
C ARG A 35 -21.47 8.48 -10.18
N VAL A 36 -21.62 7.75 -9.10
CA VAL A 36 -21.04 8.10 -7.81
C VAL A 36 -19.65 7.48 -7.73
N LEU A 37 -18.62 8.30 -7.47
CA LEU A 37 -17.26 7.86 -7.21
C LEU A 37 -16.97 8.02 -5.72
N SER A 38 -16.54 6.95 -5.06
CA SER A 38 -16.04 6.99 -3.67
C SER A 38 -14.54 7.23 -3.61
N LEU A 39 -14.03 7.66 -2.46
CA LEU A 39 -12.60 7.85 -2.24
C LEU A 39 -11.80 6.55 -2.42
N GLU A 40 -12.30 5.43 -1.90
CA GLU A 40 -11.64 4.12 -2.02
C GLU A 40 -11.54 3.65 -3.47
N GLN A 41 -12.59 3.89 -4.28
CA GLN A 41 -12.54 3.64 -5.71
C GLN A 41 -11.50 4.52 -6.41
N ALA A 42 -11.41 5.81 -6.03
CA ALA A 42 -10.41 6.72 -6.57
C ALA A 42 -8.97 6.28 -6.24
N LYS A 43 -8.69 5.84 -5.00
CA LYS A 43 -7.38 5.30 -4.60
C LYS A 43 -7.01 4.05 -5.40
N LYS A 44 -7.93 3.09 -5.51
CA LYS A 44 -7.72 1.85 -6.30
C LYS A 44 -7.42 2.16 -7.77
N LEU A 45 -8.16 3.10 -8.37
CA LEU A 45 -7.89 3.58 -9.73
C LEU A 45 -6.49 4.20 -9.86
N ALA A 46 -6.09 5.00 -8.88
CA ALA A 46 -4.80 5.67 -8.89
C ALA A 46 -3.60 4.73 -8.82
N TYR A 47 -3.71 3.59 -8.14
CA TYR A 47 -2.64 2.58 -8.18
C TYR A 47 -2.43 2.02 -9.59
N LEU A 48 -3.51 1.86 -10.37
CA LEU A 48 -3.45 1.32 -11.73
C LEU A 48 -2.91 2.32 -12.75
N SER A 49 -3.09 3.62 -12.51
CA SER A 49 -2.53 4.71 -13.32
C SER A 49 -1.12 5.12 -12.89
N SER A 50 -0.71 4.79 -11.65
CA SER A 50 0.58 5.20 -11.10
C SER A 50 1.76 4.44 -11.75
N THR A 51 2.63 5.22 -12.40
CA THR A 51 3.87 4.72 -13.00
C THR A 51 4.86 4.22 -11.95
N ASP A 52 4.95 4.91 -10.81
CA ASP A 52 5.89 4.57 -9.75
C ASP A 52 5.48 3.27 -9.06
N TYR A 53 4.18 3.12 -8.77
CA TYR A 53 3.63 1.87 -8.23
C TYR A 53 3.92 0.68 -9.16
N THR A 54 3.66 0.85 -10.46
CA THR A 54 3.91 -0.18 -11.47
C THR A 54 5.41 -0.53 -11.57
N LYS A 55 6.29 0.49 -11.51
CA LYS A 55 7.74 0.32 -11.58
C LYS A 55 8.28 -0.46 -10.39
N VAL A 56 7.86 -0.13 -9.16
CA VAL A 56 8.29 -0.84 -7.95
C VAL A 56 7.76 -2.28 -7.97
N LYS A 57 6.49 -2.50 -8.32
CA LYS A 57 5.92 -3.85 -8.45
C LYS A 57 6.67 -4.71 -9.48
N SER A 58 7.07 -4.13 -10.61
CA SER A 58 7.89 -4.80 -11.61
C SER A 58 9.28 -5.19 -11.07
N LYS A 59 9.94 -4.29 -10.33
CA LYS A 59 11.22 -4.58 -9.66
C LYS A 59 11.08 -5.73 -8.64
N ILE A 60 10.01 -5.74 -7.84
CA ILE A 60 9.73 -6.83 -6.90
C ILE A 60 9.61 -8.16 -7.64
N ASN A 61 8.83 -8.21 -8.72
CA ASN A 61 8.67 -9.43 -9.51
C ASN A 61 10.00 -9.92 -10.08
N LEU A 62 10.81 -9.01 -10.64
CA LEU A 62 12.15 -9.35 -11.13
C LEU A 62 13.04 -9.91 -10.01
N GLN A 63 13.00 -9.30 -8.82
CA GLN A 63 13.82 -9.73 -7.68
C GLN A 63 13.37 -11.09 -7.14
N LYS A 64 12.05 -11.38 -7.13
CA LYS A 64 11.49 -12.70 -6.82
C LYS A 64 11.96 -13.78 -7.80
N ILE A 65 12.01 -13.46 -9.10
CA ILE A 65 12.54 -14.37 -10.12
C ILE A 65 14.04 -14.63 -9.88
N LYS A 66 14.84 -13.57 -9.69
CA LYS A 66 16.28 -13.69 -9.39
C LYS A 66 16.55 -14.54 -8.15
N TYR A 67 15.73 -14.39 -7.11
CA TYR A 67 15.81 -15.22 -5.92
C TYR A 67 15.59 -16.69 -6.24
N THR A 68 14.51 -16.99 -6.96
CA THR A 68 14.15 -18.36 -7.36
C THR A 68 15.25 -18.98 -8.22
N GLU A 69 15.82 -18.23 -9.15
CA GLU A 69 16.96 -18.64 -9.98
C GLU A 69 18.21 -18.89 -9.14
N ALA A 70 18.52 -18.00 -8.19
CA ALA A 70 19.68 -18.13 -7.31
C ALA A 70 19.58 -19.42 -6.48
N VAL A 71 18.46 -19.66 -5.80
CA VAL A 71 18.21 -20.87 -5.00
C VAL A 71 18.32 -22.12 -5.86
N LYS A 72 17.64 -22.17 -7.03
CA LYS A 72 17.72 -23.31 -7.95
C LYS A 72 19.16 -23.54 -8.45
N SER A 73 19.89 -22.48 -8.76
CA SER A 73 21.28 -22.57 -9.23
C SER A 73 22.22 -23.09 -8.14
N ILE A 74 22.01 -22.68 -6.88
CA ILE A 74 22.78 -23.14 -5.72
C ILE A 74 22.49 -24.62 -5.47
N ALA A 75 21.21 -25.02 -5.43
CA ALA A 75 20.82 -26.42 -5.28
C ALA A 75 21.40 -27.32 -6.39
N LEU A 76 21.39 -26.85 -7.64
CA LEU A 76 22.01 -27.57 -8.76
C LEU A 76 23.53 -27.65 -8.61
N LYS A 77 24.20 -26.58 -8.16
CA LYS A 77 25.65 -26.57 -7.89
C LYS A 77 26.03 -27.51 -6.74
N GLN A 78 25.28 -27.50 -5.65
CA GLN A 78 25.42 -28.43 -4.52
C GLN A 78 25.27 -29.87 -4.98
N LYS A 79 24.16 -30.21 -5.64
CA LYS A 79 23.93 -31.54 -6.22
C LYS A 79 25.08 -31.95 -7.14
N ASN A 80 25.51 -31.04 -8.00
CA ASN A 80 26.62 -31.25 -8.92
C ASN A 80 27.96 -31.50 -8.19
N MET A 81 28.28 -30.75 -7.14
CA MET A 81 29.51 -30.93 -6.37
C MET A 81 29.50 -32.18 -5.50
N LEU A 82 28.34 -32.59 -5.00
CA LEU A 82 28.19 -33.76 -4.13
C LEU A 82 27.97 -35.08 -4.88
N THR A 83 27.82 -35.03 -6.21
CA THR A 83 27.60 -36.24 -7.04
C THR A 83 28.77 -36.54 -7.96
N PHE A 84 29.11 -37.84 -8.04
CA PHE A 84 30.09 -38.34 -8.99
C PHE A 84 29.56 -38.17 -10.42
N ARG A 85 30.38 -37.60 -11.31
CA ARG A 85 30.01 -37.35 -12.70
C ARG A 85 31.10 -37.83 -13.65
N TRP A 86 30.69 -38.42 -14.76
CA TRP A 86 31.60 -38.83 -15.84
C TRP A 86 31.04 -38.32 -17.18
N SER A 87 31.91 -37.87 -18.07
CA SER A 87 31.52 -37.50 -19.44
C SER A 87 31.92 -38.61 -20.44
N PRO A 88 31.26 -38.68 -21.62
CA PRO A 88 31.65 -39.61 -22.69
C PRO A 88 33.11 -39.44 -23.18
N LEU A 89 33.74 -38.31 -22.83
CA LEU A 89 35.15 -38.00 -23.09
C LEU A 89 36.06 -38.42 -21.91
N LEU A 90 35.61 -39.34 -21.04
CA LEU A 90 36.35 -39.87 -19.89
C LEU A 90 36.83 -38.80 -18.89
N LYS A 91 36.07 -37.71 -18.74
CA LYS A 91 36.32 -36.71 -17.69
C LYS A 91 35.55 -37.10 -16.44
N PHE A 92 36.25 -37.62 -15.44
CA PHE A 92 35.70 -37.96 -14.13
C PHE A 92 35.77 -36.76 -13.19
N LYS A 93 34.65 -36.43 -12.54
CA LYS A 93 34.57 -35.45 -11.46
C LYS A 93 34.05 -36.17 -10.21
N PHE A 94 34.87 -36.17 -9.17
CA PHE A 94 34.53 -36.77 -7.89
C PHE A 94 33.75 -35.79 -7.02
N PRO A 95 32.98 -36.27 -6.04
CA PRO A 95 32.36 -35.42 -5.04
C PRO A 95 33.41 -34.59 -4.29
N GLU A 96 33.18 -33.29 -4.17
CA GLU A 96 34.07 -32.35 -3.49
C GLU A 96 33.28 -31.59 -2.42
N ARG A 97 33.91 -31.37 -1.25
CA ARG A 97 33.34 -30.45 -0.25
C ARG A 97 33.48 -29.02 -0.76
N PRO A 98 32.46 -28.16 -0.58
CA PRO A 98 32.57 -26.76 -0.95
C PRO A 98 33.68 -26.08 -0.17
N ASP A 99 34.46 -25.24 -0.85
CA ASP A 99 35.40 -24.35 -0.18
C ASP A 99 34.65 -23.18 0.50
N MET A 100 35.35 -22.47 1.39
CA MET A 100 34.75 -21.37 2.16
C MET A 100 34.18 -20.27 1.26
N ALA A 101 34.82 -19.99 0.13
CA ALA A 101 34.34 -19.00 -0.84
C ALA A 101 33.02 -19.44 -1.50
N THR A 102 32.89 -20.72 -1.85
CA THR A 102 31.68 -21.29 -2.44
C THR A 102 30.53 -21.36 -1.43
N MET A 103 30.80 -21.74 -0.18
CA MET A 103 29.80 -21.72 0.89
C MET A 103 29.32 -20.30 1.18
N TYR A 104 30.24 -19.32 1.23
CA TYR A 104 29.90 -17.91 1.36
C TYR A 104 28.97 -17.46 0.22
N ASP A 105 29.30 -17.82 -1.02
CA ASP A 105 28.49 -17.48 -2.20
C ASP A 105 27.08 -18.11 -2.16
N TRP A 106 26.93 -19.30 -1.58
CA TRP A 106 25.65 -20.00 -1.42
C TRP A 106 24.77 -19.38 -0.34
N LEU A 107 25.35 -18.92 0.76
CA LEU A 107 24.63 -18.30 1.88
C LEU A 107 24.31 -16.82 1.62
N TYR A 108 25.28 -16.09 1.08
CA TYR A 108 25.21 -14.63 1.00
C TYR A 108 24.34 -14.12 -0.15
N LYS A 109 24.39 -14.76 -1.33
CA LYS A 109 23.57 -14.32 -2.49
C LYS A 109 22.07 -14.35 -2.22
N PRO A 110 21.47 -15.43 -1.67
CA PRO A 110 20.06 -15.46 -1.32
C PRO A 110 19.69 -14.39 -0.29
N MET A 111 20.51 -14.21 0.75
CA MET A 111 20.30 -13.15 1.76
C MET A 111 20.33 -11.75 1.15
N GLN A 112 21.31 -11.44 0.30
CA GLN A 112 21.37 -10.14 -0.38
C GLN A 112 20.13 -9.89 -1.24
N ILE A 113 19.66 -10.91 -1.95
CA ILE A 113 18.46 -10.79 -2.79
C ILE A 113 17.21 -10.59 -1.93
N GLN A 114 17.07 -11.32 -0.81
CA GLN A 114 15.97 -11.15 0.16
C GLN A 114 15.96 -9.76 0.79
N THR A 115 17.14 -9.25 1.17
CA THR A 115 17.30 -7.91 1.72
C THR A 115 16.84 -6.84 0.72
N GLY A 116 17.25 -6.97 -0.55
CA GLY A 116 16.79 -6.09 -1.61
C GLY A 116 15.29 -6.22 -1.89
N LEU A 117 14.71 -7.41 -1.70
CA LEU A 117 13.27 -7.64 -1.83
C LEU A 117 12.50 -6.96 -0.70
N SER A 118 12.93 -7.10 0.56
CA SER A 118 12.33 -6.43 1.71
C SER A 118 12.35 -4.90 1.55
N SER A 119 13.50 -4.33 1.16
CA SER A 119 13.61 -2.89 0.84
C SER A 119 12.64 -2.43 -0.26
N LEU A 120 12.47 -3.21 -1.33
CA LEU A 120 11.51 -2.90 -2.39
C LEU A 120 10.06 -3.00 -1.92
N MET A 121 9.76 -3.83 -0.92
CA MET A 121 8.42 -3.97 -0.35
C MET A 121 8.06 -2.79 0.53
N HIS A 122 8.94 -2.37 1.44
CA HIS A 122 8.76 -1.12 2.18
C HIS A 122 8.62 0.07 1.20
N GLN A 123 9.41 0.10 0.11
CA GLN A 123 9.27 1.12 -0.93
C GLN A 123 7.89 1.08 -1.62
N LEU A 124 7.31 -0.10 -1.79
CA LEU A 124 5.97 -0.25 -2.38
C LEU A 124 4.89 0.33 -1.46
N GLU A 125 4.99 0.06 -0.16
CA GLU A 125 4.07 0.60 0.86
C GLU A 125 4.18 2.12 0.94
N ASP A 126 5.40 2.64 0.92
CA ASP A 126 5.68 4.08 0.86
C ASP A 126 5.01 4.74 -0.36
N VAL A 127 5.19 4.15 -1.55
CA VAL A 127 4.56 4.62 -2.79
C VAL A 127 3.04 4.53 -2.72
N LYS A 128 2.47 3.46 -2.13
CA LYS A 128 1.01 3.34 -1.94
C LYS A 128 0.48 4.48 -1.08
N SER A 129 1.11 4.72 0.07
CA SER A 129 0.71 5.79 1.00
C SER A 129 0.82 7.17 0.35
N SER A 130 1.87 7.41 -0.45
CA SER A 130 2.03 8.66 -1.21
C SER A 130 0.93 8.86 -2.27
N VAL A 131 0.57 7.80 -2.99
CA VAL A 131 -0.53 7.83 -3.96
C VAL A 131 -1.86 8.11 -3.25
N ASP A 132 -2.10 7.48 -2.10
CA ASP A 132 -3.31 7.65 -1.32
C ASP A 132 -3.48 9.07 -0.81
N GLU A 133 -2.43 9.66 -0.22
CA GLU A 133 -2.45 11.05 0.22
C GLU A 133 -2.79 11.99 -0.92
N LYS A 134 -2.07 11.88 -2.05
CA LYS A 134 -2.26 12.74 -3.22
C LYS A 134 -3.69 12.65 -3.75
N VAL A 135 -4.22 11.44 -3.89
CA VAL A 135 -5.57 11.21 -4.42
C VAL A 135 -6.63 11.68 -3.45
N SER A 136 -6.44 11.43 -2.15
CA SER A 136 -7.37 11.85 -1.10
C SER A 136 -7.47 13.37 -1.03
N ASN A 137 -6.34 14.08 -1.10
CA ASN A 137 -6.32 15.54 -1.13
C ASN A 137 -7.00 16.12 -2.39
N LEU A 138 -6.75 15.52 -3.56
CA LEU A 138 -7.42 15.92 -4.81
C LEU A 138 -8.92 15.65 -4.77
N TYR A 139 -9.32 14.53 -4.16
CA TYR A 139 -10.70 14.14 -3.99
C TYR A 139 -11.44 15.07 -3.03
N VAL A 140 -10.84 15.37 -1.87
CA VAL A 140 -11.37 16.35 -0.90
C VAL A 140 -11.58 17.71 -1.56
N ALA A 141 -10.62 18.19 -2.36
CA ALA A 141 -10.76 19.45 -3.07
C ALA A 141 -11.93 19.42 -4.07
N ALA A 142 -12.10 18.32 -4.82
CA ALA A 142 -13.21 18.17 -5.76
C ALA A 142 -14.57 18.10 -5.04
N TYR A 143 -14.64 17.39 -3.90
CA TYR A 143 -15.84 17.30 -3.08
C TYR A 143 -16.20 18.63 -2.41
N CYS A 144 -15.23 19.36 -1.84
CA CYS A 144 -15.46 20.66 -1.23
C CYS A 144 -16.08 21.65 -2.23
N VAL A 145 -15.55 21.72 -3.45
CA VAL A 145 -16.12 22.57 -4.51
C VAL A 145 -17.52 22.09 -4.93
N GLN A 146 -17.78 20.78 -4.96
CA GLN A 146 -19.11 20.23 -5.22
C GLN A 146 -20.14 20.68 -4.18
N GLU A 147 -19.79 20.65 -2.89
CA GLU A 147 -20.69 21.09 -1.82
C GLU A 147 -20.91 22.61 -1.87
N LYS A 148 -19.86 23.41 -2.15
CA LYS A 148 -19.99 24.86 -2.37
C LYS A 148 -20.93 25.20 -3.53
N ILE A 149 -20.86 24.46 -4.64
CA ILE A 149 -21.81 24.63 -5.77
C ILE A 149 -23.22 24.29 -5.34
N THR A 150 -23.41 23.16 -4.65
CA THR A 150 -24.72 22.70 -4.19
C THR A 150 -25.37 23.74 -3.26
N PHE A 151 -24.59 24.28 -2.33
CA PHE A 151 -25.01 25.34 -1.44
C PHE A 151 -25.39 26.62 -2.20
N ALA A 152 -24.50 27.12 -3.07
CA ALA A 152 -24.74 28.32 -3.85
C ALA A 152 -25.95 28.21 -4.80
N GLN A 153 -26.21 27.02 -5.36
CA GLN A 153 -27.38 26.75 -6.21
C GLN A 153 -28.69 26.79 -5.40
N ARG A 154 -28.76 26.09 -4.26
CA ARG A 154 -29.93 26.14 -3.37
C ARG A 154 -30.25 27.58 -2.94
N ARG A 155 -29.21 28.37 -2.71
CA ARG A 155 -29.34 29.78 -2.37
C ARG A 155 -29.89 30.61 -3.53
N LEU A 156 -29.38 30.38 -4.74
CA LEU A 156 -29.84 31.05 -5.95
C LEU A 156 -31.33 30.76 -6.20
N ASP A 157 -31.77 29.54 -5.97
CA ASP A 157 -33.19 29.15 -6.04
C ASP A 157 -34.03 29.92 -5.00
N SER A 158 -33.60 29.95 -3.74
CA SER A 158 -34.27 30.71 -2.67
C SER A 158 -34.33 32.23 -2.94
N LEU A 159 -33.27 32.81 -3.51
CA LEU A 159 -33.23 34.22 -3.88
C LEU A 159 -34.17 34.51 -5.05
N ASN A 160 -34.25 33.62 -6.03
CA ASN A 160 -35.19 33.75 -7.14
C ASN A 160 -36.65 33.69 -6.66
N GLU A 161 -37.00 32.77 -5.77
CA GLU A 161 -38.34 32.73 -5.16
C GLU A 161 -38.65 34.03 -4.39
N THR A 162 -37.66 34.57 -3.68
CA THR A 162 -37.79 35.82 -2.93
C THR A 162 -37.92 37.04 -3.85
N LEU A 163 -37.20 37.05 -4.95
CA LEU A 163 -37.30 38.07 -5.99
C LEU A 163 -38.70 38.08 -6.60
N GLU A 164 -39.25 36.92 -6.97
CA GLU A 164 -40.60 36.81 -7.52
C GLU A 164 -41.65 37.34 -6.54
N ARG A 165 -41.56 36.93 -5.27
CA ARG A 165 -42.48 37.43 -4.21
C ARG A 165 -42.42 38.95 -4.06
N ASN A 166 -41.21 39.53 -4.05
CA ASN A 166 -41.07 40.98 -3.88
C ASN A 166 -41.50 41.76 -5.14
N ILE A 167 -41.30 41.23 -6.35
CA ILE A 167 -41.85 41.81 -7.58
C ILE A 167 -43.39 41.87 -7.50
N TRP A 168 -44.04 40.82 -7.00
CA TRP A 168 -45.49 40.82 -6.78
C TRP A 168 -45.93 41.84 -5.73
N ARG A 169 -45.20 41.98 -4.62
CA ARG A 169 -45.49 43.00 -3.58
C ARG A 169 -45.38 44.42 -4.13
N VAL A 170 -44.37 44.71 -4.94
CA VAL A 170 -44.23 46.01 -5.61
C VAL A 170 -45.40 46.28 -6.56
N LYS A 171 -45.77 45.30 -7.40
CA LYS A 171 -46.95 45.41 -8.29
C LYS A 171 -48.26 45.64 -7.52
N ALA A 172 -48.38 45.07 -6.33
CA ALA A 172 -49.53 45.25 -5.45
C ALA A 172 -49.47 46.53 -4.59
N GLY A 173 -48.44 47.37 -4.73
CA GLY A 173 -48.24 48.60 -3.95
C GLY A 173 -47.85 48.38 -2.48
N LYS A 174 -47.42 47.16 -2.12
CA LYS A 174 -47.11 46.74 -0.75
C LYS A 174 -45.60 46.54 -0.49
N GLY A 175 -44.73 46.89 -1.45
CA GLY A 175 -43.28 46.70 -1.34
C GLY A 175 -42.52 47.81 -2.07
N ALA A 176 -41.22 47.94 -1.79
CA ALA A 176 -40.35 48.96 -2.39
C ALA A 176 -39.59 48.43 -3.61
N GLN A 177 -39.45 49.26 -4.66
CA GLN A 177 -38.64 48.92 -5.84
C GLN A 177 -37.15 48.75 -5.49
N ALA A 178 -36.66 49.50 -4.50
CA ALA A 178 -35.28 49.39 -4.01
C ALA A 178 -34.93 47.97 -3.52
N ASP A 179 -35.87 47.26 -2.88
CA ASP A 179 -35.65 45.89 -2.41
C ASP A 179 -35.52 44.91 -3.59
N VAL A 180 -36.32 45.09 -4.64
CA VAL A 180 -36.23 44.29 -5.87
C VAL A 180 -34.89 44.51 -6.56
N ASP A 181 -34.41 45.75 -6.62
CA ASP A 181 -33.13 46.07 -7.27
C ASP A 181 -31.93 45.50 -6.49
N LYS A 182 -31.98 45.55 -5.15
CA LYS A 182 -31.00 44.88 -4.26
C LYS A 182 -30.96 43.36 -4.51
N ILE A 183 -32.11 42.69 -4.51
CA ILE A 183 -32.18 41.23 -4.73
C ILE A 183 -31.65 40.86 -6.11
N LYS A 184 -31.98 41.63 -7.16
CA LYS A 184 -31.43 41.41 -8.51
C LYS A 184 -29.90 41.52 -8.55
N ALA A 185 -29.32 42.48 -7.83
CA ALA A 185 -27.88 42.62 -7.73
C ALA A 185 -27.25 41.38 -7.06
N GLN A 186 -27.86 40.86 -5.99
CA GLN A 186 -27.43 39.65 -5.31
C GLN A 186 -27.52 38.40 -6.20
N VAL A 187 -28.65 38.20 -6.89
CA VAL A 187 -28.81 37.10 -7.87
C VAL A 187 -27.70 37.15 -8.92
N LYS A 188 -27.39 38.34 -9.45
CA LYS A 188 -26.32 38.51 -10.45
C LYS A 188 -24.94 38.17 -9.87
N LYS A 189 -24.64 38.61 -8.65
CA LYS A 189 -23.39 38.30 -7.94
C LYS A 189 -23.27 36.78 -7.76
N LEU A 190 -24.27 36.15 -7.15
CA LEU A 190 -24.26 34.71 -6.88
C LEU A 190 -24.22 33.86 -8.15
N THR A 191 -24.87 34.27 -9.24
CA THR A 191 -24.75 33.60 -10.54
C THR A 191 -23.31 33.62 -11.08
N THR A 192 -22.60 34.73 -10.85
CA THR A 192 -21.19 34.87 -11.21
C THR A 192 -20.32 33.96 -10.35
N ASP A 193 -20.59 33.90 -9.05
CA ASP A 193 -19.86 33.05 -8.09
C ASP A 193 -20.06 31.56 -8.40
N VAL A 194 -21.29 31.13 -8.71
CA VAL A 194 -21.59 29.76 -9.18
C VAL A 194 -20.80 29.42 -10.44
N SER A 195 -20.72 30.35 -11.39
CA SER A 195 -19.95 30.14 -12.63
C SER A 195 -18.46 29.99 -12.35
N LEU A 196 -17.91 30.71 -11.37
CA LEU A 196 -16.53 30.57 -10.92
C LEU A 196 -16.30 29.21 -10.26
N LEU A 197 -17.19 28.81 -9.34
CA LEU A 197 -17.13 27.50 -8.66
C LEU A 197 -17.22 26.34 -9.65
N MET A 198 -18.05 26.44 -10.69
CA MET A 198 -18.12 25.43 -11.75
C MET A 198 -16.78 25.25 -12.48
N ARG A 199 -16.09 26.34 -12.83
CA ARG A 199 -14.73 26.28 -13.42
C ARG A 199 -13.70 25.69 -12.48
N GLN A 200 -13.80 26.00 -11.18
CA GLN A 200 -12.95 25.38 -10.16
C GLN A 200 -13.22 23.88 -10.05
N SER A 201 -14.48 23.46 -10.14
CA SER A 201 -14.88 22.05 -10.14
C SER A 201 -14.30 21.31 -11.34
N GLU A 202 -14.40 21.87 -12.55
CA GLU A 202 -13.76 21.31 -13.75
C GLU A 202 -12.25 21.14 -13.57
N THR A 203 -11.59 22.14 -12.98
CA THR A 203 -10.15 22.09 -12.71
C THR A 203 -9.80 21.00 -11.69
N ALA A 204 -10.56 20.90 -10.60
CA ALA A 204 -10.37 19.87 -9.58
C ALA A 204 -10.62 18.45 -10.15
N LYS A 205 -11.72 18.27 -10.89
CA LYS A 205 -12.06 17.02 -11.59
C LYS A 205 -10.99 16.61 -12.60
N LYS A 206 -10.42 17.56 -13.35
CA LYS A 206 -9.33 17.29 -14.29
C LYS A 206 -8.05 16.83 -13.58
N LYS A 207 -7.69 17.46 -12.45
CA LYS A 207 -6.52 17.06 -11.66
C LYS A 207 -6.71 15.66 -11.06
N LEU A 208 -7.86 15.41 -10.43
CA LEU A 208 -8.20 14.09 -9.90
C LEU A 208 -8.23 13.05 -11.02
N GLY A 209 -8.90 13.35 -12.14
CA GLY A 209 -9.01 12.47 -13.30
C GLY A 209 -7.66 12.08 -13.90
N SER A 210 -6.71 13.04 -13.94
CA SER A 210 -5.33 12.76 -14.35
C SER A 210 -4.60 11.83 -13.37
N ALA A 211 -4.86 11.97 -12.07
CA ALA A 211 -4.26 11.11 -11.05
C ALA A 211 -4.84 9.69 -11.08
N VAL A 212 -6.16 9.53 -11.28
CA VAL A 212 -6.84 8.22 -11.29
C VAL A 212 -6.90 7.56 -12.67
N GLY A 213 -6.47 8.26 -13.73
CA GLY A 213 -6.51 7.77 -15.11
C GLY A 213 -7.91 7.68 -15.72
N LEU A 214 -8.86 8.51 -15.25
CA LEU A 214 -10.25 8.53 -15.68
C LEU A 214 -10.68 9.96 -16.05
N ASP A 215 -11.42 10.14 -17.14
CA ASP A 215 -12.03 11.45 -17.42
C ASP A 215 -13.27 11.67 -16.53
N LEU A 216 -13.12 12.57 -15.56
CA LEU A 216 -14.16 12.92 -14.59
C LEU A 216 -14.98 14.15 -15.01
N SER A 217 -14.79 14.66 -16.23
CA SER A 217 -15.40 15.92 -16.68
C SER A 217 -16.94 15.89 -16.68
N TRP A 218 -17.56 14.73 -16.93
CA TRP A 218 -19.01 14.61 -17.06
C TRP A 218 -19.59 13.41 -16.30
N GLY A 219 -20.74 13.62 -15.66
CA GLY A 219 -21.56 12.54 -15.10
C GLY A 219 -21.08 11.94 -13.78
N PHE A 220 -20.08 12.53 -13.11
CA PHE A 220 -19.59 12.07 -11.80
C PHE A 220 -19.99 12.99 -10.64
N ARG A 221 -20.44 12.36 -9.56
CA ARG A 221 -20.65 12.94 -8.22
C ARG A 221 -19.72 12.25 -7.23
N PHE A 222 -19.18 13.01 -6.29
CA PHE A 222 -18.29 12.50 -5.24
C PHE A 222 -19.06 12.24 -3.95
N GLU A 223 -18.80 11.11 -3.30
CA GLU A 223 -19.25 10.83 -1.94
C GLU A 223 -18.43 11.63 -0.93
N ASN A 224 -19.01 11.84 0.25
CA ASN A 224 -18.36 12.52 1.35
C ASN A 224 -17.07 11.79 1.79
N PRO A 225 -15.88 12.38 1.63
CA PRO A 225 -14.61 11.75 2.00
C PRO A 225 -14.24 11.98 3.47
N TYR A 226 -15.08 12.64 4.25
CA TYR A 226 -14.70 13.11 5.57
C TYR A 226 -14.78 11.99 6.60
N VAL A 227 -13.65 11.74 7.25
CA VAL A 227 -13.50 10.66 8.21
C VAL A 227 -14.11 11.07 9.55
N LYS A 228 -14.97 10.21 10.11
CA LYS A 228 -15.70 10.50 11.37
C LYS A 228 -14.95 10.11 12.64
N GLY A 229 -13.84 9.37 12.53
CA GLY A 229 -13.10 8.83 13.68
C GLY A 229 -12.46 9.89 14.57
N ARG A 230 -12.11 9.49 15.80
CA ARG A 230 -11.39 10.33 16.77
C ARG A 230 -10.00 9.78 17.05
N LEU A 231 -9.01 10.66 16.97
CA LEU A 231 -7.67 10.39 17.47
C LEU A 231 -7.63 10.78 18.95
N GLU A 232 -7.21 9.86 19.79
CA GLU A 232 -7.06 10.07 21.23
C GLU A 232 -5.57 10.05 21.60
N ARG A 233 -5.19 10.81 22.64
CA ARG A 233 -3.79 11.08 22.97
C ARG A 233 -3.01 9.85 23.42
N ASP A 234 -3.71 8.85 23.94
CA ASP A 234 -3.16 7.54 24.28
C ASP A 234 -2.66 6.75 23.06
N MET A 235 -3.18 7.04 21.86
CA MET A 235 -2.75 6.41 20.61
C MET A 235 -1.36 6.88 20.13
N LEU A 236 -0.84 8.00 20.65
CA LEU A 236 0.40 8.60 20.14
C LEU A 236 1.61 7.67 20.26
N GLY A 237 1.72 6.93 21.37
CA GLY A 237 2.81 5.99 21.59
C GLY A 237 2.81 4.86 20.57
N GLU A 238 1.66 4.20 20.40
CA GLU A 238 1.47 3.10 19.46
C GLU A 238 1.65 3.56 18.00
N LEU A 239 1.13 4.74 17.65
CA LEU A 239 1.34 5.33 16.32
C LEU A 239 2.81 5.61 16.04
N THR A 240 3.56 6.10 17.02
CA THR A 240 5.00 6.36 16.87
C THR A 240 5.76 5.06 16.64
N GLU A 241 5.50 4.02 17.44
CA GLU A 241 6.13 2.71 17.29
C GLU A 241 5.76 2.04 15.94
N TYR A 242 4.50 2.16 15.53
CA TYR A 242 4.05 1.68 14.23
C TYR A 242 4.76 2.40 13.09
N THR A 243 4.92 3.72 13.19
CA THR A 243 5.62 4.52 12.18
C THR A 243 7.09 4.10 12.09
N LEU A 244 7.77 3.95 13.22
CA LEU A 244 9.17 3.50 13.27
C LEU A 244 9.38 2.06 12.75
N SER A 245 8.35 1.23 12.67
CA SER A 245 8.48 -0.13 12.11
C SER A 245 8.20 -0.20 10.61
N HIS A 246 7.50 0.80 10.05
CA HIS A 246 7.05 0.77 8.65
C HIS A 246 7.69 1.86 7.78
N ASP A 247 8.26 2.91 8.37
CA ASP A 247 8.91 3.99 7.62
C ASP A 247 10.08 3.50 6.77
N GLN A 248 10.04 3.81 5.47
CA GLN A 248 11.05 3.40 4.49
C GLN A 248 12.44 3.96 4.82
N GLY A 249 12.51 5.25 5.16
CA GLY A 249 13.80 5.93 5.37
C GLY A 249 14.50 5.40 6.61
N TYR A 250 13.75 5.14 7.68
CA TYR A 250 14.26 4.53 8.89
C TYR A 250 14.59 3.05 8.71
N TYR A 251 13.81 2.31 7.92
CA TYR A 251 14.17 0.94 7.50
C TYR A 251 15.52 0.93 6.75
N GLU A 252 15.72 1.82 5.78
CA GLU A 252 16.98 1.94 5.03
C GLU A 252 18.15 2.30 5.93
N ALA A 253 17.95 3.25 6.86
CA ALA A 253 18.96 3.64 7.84
C ALA A 253 19.35 2.44 8.73
N LYS A 254 18.38 1.71 9.30
CA LYS A 254 18.64 0.50 10.10
C LYS A 254 19.40 -0.56 9.31
N LEU A 255 19.01 -0.79 8.06
CA LEU A 255 19.69 -1.74 7.20
C LEU A 255 21.14 -1.34 6.93
N GLY A 256 21.38 -0.06 6.63
CA GLY A 256 22.71 0.51 6.45
C GLY A 256 23.57 0.36 7.70
N THR A 257 23.06 0.76 8.87
CA THR A 257 23.75 0.62 10.14
C THR A 257 24.09 -0.84 10.45
N ARG A 258 23.17 -1.78 10.19
CA ARG A 258 23.46 -3.21 10.39
C ARG A 258 24.54 -3.71 9.43
N ALA A 259 24.46 -3.37 8.15
CA ALA A 259 25.48 -3.75 7.18
C ALA A 259 26.87 -3.21 7.58
N GLY A 260 26.92 -1.96 8.05
CA GLY A 260 28.12 -1.37 8.63
C GLY A 260 28.65 -2.14 9.84
N LEU A 261 27.77 -2.53 10.77
CA LEU A 261 28.14 -3.32 11.94
C LEU A 261 28.69 -4.69 11.57
N ILE A 262 28.03 -5.43 10.66
CA ILE A 262 28.50 -6.73 10.20
C ILE A 262 29.89 -6.60 9.54
N SER A 263 30.09 -5.57 8.72
CA SER A 263 31.39 -5.29 8.09
C SER A 263 32.50 -5.05 9.12
N LEU A 264 32.21 -4.25 10.14
CA LEU A 264 33.11 -3.97 11.26
C LEU A 264 33.44 -5.24 12.05
N GLU A 265 32.44 -6.06 12.40
CA GLU A 265 32.60 -7.30 13.16
C GLU A 265 33.42 -8.35 12.40
N LEU A 266 33.17 -8.48 11.09
CA LEU A 266 33.94 -9.37 10.23
C LEU A 266 35.41 -8.94 10.17
N ASN A 267 35.70 -7.66 9.97
CA ASN A 267 37.07 -7.16 9.91
C ASN A 267 37.78 -7.26 11.26
N GLU A 268 37.10 -6.97 12.37
CA GLU A 268 37.67 -7.20 13.70
C GLU A 268 37.99 -8.68 13.94
N ARG A 269 37.10 -9.61 13.55
CA ARG A 269 37.34 -11.05 13.70
C ARG A 269 38.55 -11.51 12.88
N LEU A 270 38.70 -11.01 11.66
CA LEU A 270 39.86 -11.28 10.80
C LEU A 270 41.15 -10.75 11.42
N LEU A 271 41.14 -9.49 11.88
CA LEU A 271 42.29 -8.86 12.54
C LEU A 271 42.66 -9.57 13.85
N LYS A 272 41.69 -9.96 14.67
CA LYS A 272 41.92 -10.76 15.88
C LYS A 272 42.57 -12.10 15.55
N THR A 273 42.07 -12.81 14.54
CA THR A 273 42.59 -14.14 14.18
C THR A 273 44.05 -14.10 13.75
N LYS A 274 44.47 -13.07 13.01
CA LYS A 274 45.84 -12.97 12.47
C LYS A 274 46.79 -12.13 13.33
N TYR A 275 46.27 -11.11 14.00
CA TYR A 275 47.04 -10.04 14.65
C TYR A 275 46.59 -9.78 16.10
N ASN A 276 46.01 -10.76 16.79
CA ASN A 276 45.48 -10.66 18.17
C ASN A 276 46.36 -9.84 19.12
N LYS A 277 47.69 -10.08 19.08
CA LYS A 277 48.67 -9.41 19.95
C LYS A 277 48.66 -7.88 19.84
N TYR A 278 48.25 -7.35 18.69
CA TYR A 278 48.24 -5.91 18.41
C TYR A 278 46.84 -5.30 18.50
N MET A 279 45.79 -6.09 18.75
CA MET A 279 44.42 -5.56 18.80
C MET A 279 44.20 -4.55 19.94
N SER A 280 44.99 -4.58 21.00
CA SER A 280 44.87 -3.67 22.14
C SER A 280 44.98 -2.18 21.78
N TYR A 281 45.63 -1.84 20.66
CA TYR A 281 45.75 -0.45 20.19
C TYR A 281 44.40 0.12 19.71
N ILE A 282 43.57 -0.71 19.05
CA ILE A 282 42.37 -0.25 18.34
C ILE A 282 41.06 -0.77 18.95
N GLN A 283 41.12 -1.86 19.73
CA GLN A 283 39.95 -2.46 20.38
C GLN A 283 39.11 -1.49 21.24
N PRO A 284 39.71 -0.55 22.01
CA PRO A 284 38.91 0.40 22.78
C PRO A 284 37.98 1.24 21.90
N TYR A 285 38.44 1.69 20.72
CA TYR A 285 37.65 2.49 19.78
C TYR A 285 36.56 1.66 19.09
N ILE A 286 36.86 0.40 18.75
CA ILE A 286 35.86 -0.54 18.23
C ILE A 286 34.74 -0.77 19.27
N ASN A 287 35.11 -0.89 20.55
CA ASN A 287 34.14 -1.04 21.63
C ASN A 287 33.33 0.24 21.87
N GLN A 288 33.95 1.42 21.77
CA GLN A 288 33.25 2.71 21.83
C GLN A 288 32.22 2.83 20.71
N ALA A 289 32.58 2.49 19.47
CA ALA A 289 31.66 2.44 18.34
C ALA A 289 30.46 1.54 18.63
N ARG A 290 30.69 0.30 19.07
CA ARG A 290 29.61 -0.65 19.43
C ARG A 290 28.66 -0.12 20.49
N GLN A 291 29.19 0.64 21.45
CA GLN A 291 28.42 1.22 22.55
C GLN A 291 27.70 2.52 22.13
N GLY A 292 27.80 2.95 20.88
CA GLY A 292 27.23 4.21 20.39
C GLY A 292 27.91 5.44 20.99
N GLN A 293 29.16 5.31 21.46
CA GLN A 293 29.89 6.42 22.05
C GLN A 293 30.58 7.25 20.97
N LYS A 294 30.71 8.56 21.24
CA LYS A 294 31.44 9.47 20.37
C LYS A 294 32.92 9.10 20.35
N ILE A 295 33.47 8.88 19.15
CA ILE A 295 34.88 8.59 18.93
C ILE A 295 35.63 9.89 18.65
N ASP A 296 36.75 10.10 19.35
CA ASP A 296 37.72 11.11 18.95
C ASP A 296 38.49 10.59 17.74
N THR A 297 38.16 11.09 16.55
CA THR A 297 38.71 10.64 15.27
C THR A 297 40.22 10.89 15.17
N ILE A 298 40.73 11.93 15.81
CA ILE A 298 42.17 12.26 15.81
C ILE A 298 42.92 11.27 16.70
N ALA A 299 42.41 11.02 17.91
CA ALA A 299 43.00 10.05 18.82
C ALA A 299 42.94 8.62 18.25
N PHE A 300 41.81 8.26 17.63
CA PHE A 300 41.65 6.97 16.98
C PHE A 300 42.62 6.79 15.81
N LYS A 301 42.77 7.80 14.94
CA LYS A 301 43.74 7.75 13.85
C LYS A 301 45.16 7.56 14.37
N ALA A 302 45.57 8.31 15.39
CA ALA A 302 46.91 8.17 15.97
C ALA A 302 47.15 6.77 16.56
N ALA A 303 46.16 6.20 17.24
CA ALA A 303 46.24 4.84 17.77
C ALA A 303 46.27 3.77 16.65
N TYR A 304 45.54 4.01 15.57
CA TYR A 304 45.53 3.12 14.40
C TYR A 304 46.85 3.17 13.62
N ASP A 305 47.45 4.35 13.46
CA ASP A 305 48.78 4.50 12.86
C ASP A 305 49.85 3.77 13.70
N GLN A 306 49.73 3.80 15.04
CA GLN A 306 50.59 3.02 15.94
C GLN A 306 50.37 1.51 15.81
N PHE A 307 49.12 1.08 15.63
CA PHE A 307 48.78 -0.32 15.34
C PHE A 307 49.45 -0.81 14.06
N LEU A 308 49.34 -0.06 12.96
CA LEU A 308 49.99 -0.38 11.69
C LEU A 308 51.52 -0.45 11.85
N TYR A 309 52.11 0.53 12.53
CA TYR A 309 53.55 0.54 12.81
C TYR A 309 54.00 -0.69 13.61
N ALA A 310 53.23 -1.09 14.63
CA ALA A 310 53.54 -2.27 15.43
C ALA A 310 53.44 -3.57 14.62
N LEU A 311 52.50 -3.64 13.67
CA LEU A 311 52.28 -4.76 12.77
C LEU A 311 53.46 -4.92 11.78
N ASP A 312 53.95 -3.81 11.23
CA ASP A 312 55.07 -3.78 10.29
C ASP A 312 56.44 -3.95 10.96
N SER A 313 56.57 -3.61 12.26
CA SER A 313 57.85 -3.65 12.99
C SER A 313 58.59 -5.00 12.90
N ARG A 314 57.87 -6.12 12.76
CA ARG A 314 58.46 -7.47 12.64
C ARG A 314 59.13 -7.71 11.28
N TRP A 315 58.70 -6.98 10.25
CA TRP A 315 59.17 -7.10 8.87
C TRP A 315 60.27 -6.09 8.52
N GLN A 316 60.56 -5.15 9.43
CA GLN A 316 61.64 -4.19 9.25
C GLN A 316 63.03 -4.81 9.48
N GLY A 317 63.95 -4.52 8.55
CA GLY A 317 65.36 -4.94 8.60
C GLY A 317 65.72 -6.13 7.70
N HIS A 318 66.93 -6.68 7.89
CA HIS A 318 67.45 -7.78 7.07
C HIS A 318 67.72 -9.04 7.91
N ILE A 319 67.47 -10.22 7.34
CA ILE A 319 68.01 -11.49 7.84
C ILE A 319 69.33 -11.73 7.13
N LYS A 320 70.38 -12.02 7.90
CA LYS A 320 71.70 -12.35 7.36
C LYS A 320 71.84 -13.87 7.27
N ILE A 321 71.91 -14.40 6.05
CA ILE A 321 72.24 -15.80 5.79
C ILE A 321 73.65 -15.81 5.18
N LEU A 322 74.63 -16.36 5.91
CA LEU A 322 76.05 -16.31 5.56
C LEU A 322 76.53 -14.86 5.29
N PHE A 323 76.72 -14.49 4.02
CA PHE A 323 77.15 -13.16 3.56
C PHE A 323 76.06 -12.35 2.83
N ILE A 324 74.86 -12.91 2.64
CA ILE A 324 73.76 -12.25 1.92
C ILE A 324 72.79 -11.62 2.94
N LYS A 325 72.49 -10.32 2.74
CA LYS A 325 71.43 -9.61 3.47
C LYS A 325 70.13 -9.72 2.68
N ILE A 326 69.16 -10.46 3.20
CA ILE A 326 67.84 -10.59 2.58
C ILE A 326 66.87 -9.71 3.38
N PRO A 327 66.14 -8.76 2.76
CA PRO A 327 65.07 -8.03 3.43
C PRO A 327 64.07 -9.01 4.08
N LYS A 328 63.71 -8.76 5.34
CA LYS A 328 62.72 -9.59 6.05
C LYS A 328 61.36 -9.63 5.34
N GLU A 329 61.03 -8.58 4.60
CA GLU A 329 59.86 -8.47 3.72
C GLU A 329 59.78 -9.60 2.67
N TRP A 330 60.90 -10.16 2.23
CA TRP A 330 60.89 -11.26 1.26
C TRP A 330 60.41 -12.58 1.87
N PHE A 331 60.42 -12.69 3.19
CA PHE A 331 59.86 -13.82 3.93
C PHE A 331 58.39 -13.60 4.32
N LYS A 332 57.76 -12.48 3.90
CA LYS A 332 56.37 -12.16 4.20
C LYS A 332 55.39 -13.16 3.57
N GLY A 333 55.81 -13.87 2.51
CA GLY A 333 55.13 -15.03 1.92
C GLY A 333 53.78 -14.71 1.27
N ALA A 334 53.52 -15.26 0.08
CA ALA A 334 52.21 -15.17 -0.57
C ALA A 334 51.21 -16.17 0.04
N LEU A 335 50.95 -16.08 1.35
CA LEU A 335 50.07 -16.99 2.09
C LEU A 335 48.76 -16.29 2.47
N ASP A 336 47.77 -16.44 1.58
CA ASP A 336 46.32 -16.55 1.82
C ASP A 336 45.74 -15.85 3.08
N GLY A 337 45.88 -14.52 3.14
CA GLY A 337 45.30 -13.68 4.21
C GLY A 337 46.04 -12.37 4.49
N VAL A 338 47.21 -12.15 3.90
CA VAL A 338 48.02 -10.92 4.09
C VAL A 338 47.53 -9.75 3.20
N ARG A 339 46.73 -10.03 2.16
CA ARG A 339 46.20 -9.01 1.24
C ARG A 339 45.30 -7.95 1.88
N TYR A 340 44.59 -8.24 2.96
CA TYR A 340 43.55 -7.31 3.46
C TYR A 340 44.12 -6.02 4.10
N ILE A 341 45.28 -6.09 4.78
CA ILE A 341 45.99 -4.91 5.32
C ILE A 341 47.02 -4.38 4.31
N GLU A 342 47.51 -5.22 3.40
CA GLU A 342 48.46 -4.81 2.36
C GLU A 342 47.81 -4.02 1.22
N ASP A 343 46.59 -4.39 0.82
CA ASP A 343 45.83 -3.72 -0.25
C ASP A 343 45.04 -2.52 0.29
N ASP A 344 44.51 -2.59 1.52
CA ASP A 344 43.81 -1.47 2.19
C ASP A 344 44.15 -1.40 3.71
N PRO A 345 45.24 -0.70 4.10
CA PRO A 345 45.70 -0.68 5.48
C PRO A 345 44.71 -0.01 6.45
N TYR A 346 43.83 0.87 5.95
CA TYR A 346 42.89 1.64 6.78
C TYR A 346 41.46 1.07 6.78
N ALA A 347 41.20 -0.06 6.15
CA ALA A 347 39.86 -0.65 6.03
C ALA A 347 39.11 -0.76 7.37
N ALA A 348 39.77 -1.19 8.45
CA ALA A 348 39.12 -1.29 9.76
C ALA A 348 38.92 0.07 10.44
N TYR A 349 39.80 1.04 10.19
CA TYR A 349 39.61 2.42 10.66
C TYR A 349 38.41 3.08 9.97
N THR A 350 38.32 2.97 8.64
CA THR A 350 37.23 3.56 7.85
C THR A 350 35.90 2.95 8.24
N GLN A 351 35.81 1.62 8.37
CA GLN A 351 34.56 0.94 8.73
C GLN A 351 34.05 1.28 10.14
N VAL A 352 34.95 1.51 11.10
CA VAL A 352 34.56 1.96 12.45
C VAL A 352 33.90 3.34 12.38
N LEU A 353 34.47 4.26 11.59
CA LEU A 353 33.89 5.59 11.41
C LEU A 353 32.60 5.56 10.59
N GLU A 354 32.58 4.80 9.48
CA GLU A 354 31.38 4.60 8.65
C GLU A 354 30.23 4.04 9.49
N TYR A 355 30.48 3.05 10.35
CA TYR A 355 29.44 2.51 11.23
C TYR A 355 28.94 3.55 12.25
N VAL A 356 29.83 4.37 12.84
CA VAL A 356 29.43 5.44 13.76
C VAL A 356 28.57 6.47 13.06
N ASP A 357 28.93 6.88 11.85
CA ASP A 357 28.15 7.84 11.06
C ASP A 357 26.78 7.26 10.68
N LEU A 358 26.73 6.00 10.22
CA LEU A 358 25.48 5.30 9.93
C LEU A 358 24.59 5.15 11.16
N LYS A 359 25.18 4.94 12.34
CA LYS A 359 24.43 4.83 13.59
C LYS A 359 23.84 6.16 14.01
N LEU A 360 24.59 7.24 13.84
CA LEU A 360 24.13 8.60 14.09
C LEU A 360 22.97 8.98 13.15
N GLU A 361 23.09 8.68 11.86
CA GLU A 361 22.01 8.90 10.88
C GLU A 361 20.73 8.13 11.26
N GLN A 362 20.85 6.87 11.68
CA GLN A 362 19.72 6.08 12.17
C GLN A 362 19.04 6.72 13.39
N ASP A 363 19.83 7.16 14.38
CA ASP A 363 19.30 7.74 15.62
C ASP A 363 18.68 9.12 15.36
N GLU A 364 19.24 9.91 14.44
CA GLU A 364 18.65 11.17 13.97
C GLU A 364 17.32 10.93 13.25
N LYS A 365 17.25 9.96 12.33
CA LYS A 365 16.01 9.59 11.63
C LYS A 365 14.91 9.15 12.60
N LYS A 366 15.27 8.37 13.62
CA LYS A 366 14.33 7.97 14.68
C LYS A 366 13.71 9.20 15.35
N ARG A 367 14.56 10.13 15.80
CA ARG A 367 14.12 11.36 16.48
C ARG A 367 13.27 12.25 15.57
N GLU A 368 13.67 12.41 14.30
CA GLU A 368 12.89 13.18 13.31
C GLU A 368 11.47 12.63 13.16
N ILE A 369 11.31 11.30 13.14
CA ILE A 369 9.99 10.65 13.07
C ILE A 369 9.20 10.87 14.36
N GLU A 370 9.81 10.68 15.53
CA GLU A 370 9.16 10.89 16.83
C GLU A 370 8.64 12.33 16.98
N GLU A 371 9.47 13.32 16.62
CA GLU A 371 9.11 14.75 16.65
C GLU A 371 8.00 15.06 15.63
N ALA A 372 8.14 14.60 14.38
CA ALA A 372 7.15 14.86 13.34
C ALA A 372 5.78 14.26 13.67
N VAL A 373 5.74 13.02 14.19
CA VAL A 373 4.49 12.35 14.58
C VAL A 373 3.83 13.11 15.73
N SER A 374 4.59 13.48 16.76
CA SER A 374 4.08 14.26 17.90
C SER A 374 3.53 15.63 17.48
N ASP A 375 4.30 16.39 16.71
CA ASP A 375 3.93 17.75 16.30
C ASP A 375 2.68 17.76 15.41
N GLN A 376 2.62 16.86 14.43
CA GLN A 376 1.48 16.77 13.53
C GLN A 376 0.24 16.24 14.24
N PHE A 377 0.40 15.35 15.22
CA PHE A 377 -0.70 14.88 16.06
C PHE A 377 -1.34 16.01 16.88
N GLU A 378 -0.53 16.84 17.54
CA GLU A 378 -1.02 18.00 18.31
C GLU A 378 -1.65 19.06 17.40
N ALA A 379 -1.09 19.27 16.21
CA ALA A 379 -1.68 20.15 15.20
C ALA A 379 -3.07 19.65 14.75
N LEU A 380 -3.23 18.33 14.57
CA LEU A 380 -4.52 17.71 14.23
C LEU A 380 -5.55 17.85 15.34
N ILE A 381 -5.18 17.66 16.60
CA ILE A 381 -6.08 17.88 17.74
C ILE A 381 -6.55 19.34 17.75
N THR A 382 -5.63 20.28 17.56
CA THR A 382 -5.94 21.71 17.54
C THR A 382 -6.88 22.06 16.39
N ALA A 383 -6.59 21.58 15.17
CA ALA A 383 -7.43 21.78 13.99
C ALA A 383 -8.83 21.18 14.18
N ARG A 384 -8.92 20.02 14.81
CA ARG A 384 -10.19 19.37 15.13
C ARG A 384 -11.03 20.20 16.11
N ASN A 385 -10.43 20.64 17.22
CA ASN A 385 -11.15 21.45 18.22
C ASN A 385 -11.68 22.75 17.60
N ALA A 386 -10.91 23.38 16.71
CA ALA A 386 -11.35 24.55 15.96
C ALA A 386 -12.52 24.22 15.00
N LEU A 387 -12.47 23.07 14.31
CA LEU A 387 -13.54 22.61 13.45
C LEU A 387 -14.83 22.32 14.24
N ASP A 388 -14.73 21.63 15.37
CA ASP A 388 -15.88 21.29 16.23
C ASP A 388 -16.56 22.58 16.74
N ALA A 389 -15.80 23.59 17.16
CA ALA A 389 -16.33 24.90 17.58
C ALA A 389 -17.00 25.67 16.42
N LEU A 390 -16.42 25.59 15.22
CA LEU A 390 -16.99 26.22 14.02
C LEU A 390 -18.29 25.52 13.59
N GLN A 391 -18.35 24.18 13.69
CA GLN A 391 -19.58 23.42 13.42
C GLN A 391 -20.72 23.79 14.38
N GLU A 392 -20.42 23.94 15.67
CA GLU A 392 -21.39 24.43 16.67
C GLU A 392 -21.89 25.83 16.32
N THR A 393 -20.97 26.75 15.99
CA THR A 393 -21.29 28.13 15.58
C THR A 393 -22.20 28.17 14.36
N VAL A 394 -21.90 27.39 13.31
CA VAL A 394 -22.72 27.31 12.09
C VAL A 394 -24.10 26.71 12.39
N GLY A 395 -24.17 25.69 13.25
CA GLY A 395 -25.45 25.09 13.67
C GLY A 395 -26.35 26.07 14.45
N ASP A 396 -25.75 26.89 15.30
CA ASP A 396 -26.44 27.95 16.03
C ASP A 396 -26.95 29.05 15.10
N MET A 397 -26.12 29.48 14.13
CA MET A 397 -26.49 30.44 13.10
C MET A 397 -27.64 29.90 12.23
N GLU A 398 -27.59 28.64 11.79
CA GLU A 398 -28.67 28.02 11.01
C GLU A 398 -30.01 28.04 11.78
N THR A 399 -29.95 27.69 13.07
CA THR A 399 -31.12 27.67 13.94
C THR A 399 -31.65 29.08 14.21
N GLY A 400 -30.76 30.06 14.37
CA GLY A 400 -31.09 31.48 14.49
C GLY A 400 -31.76 32.02 13.23
N LEU A 401 -31.23 31.68 12.06
CA LEU A 401 -31.72 32.12 10.75
C LEU A 401 -33.13 31.62 10.48
N LYS A 402 -33.43 30.35 10.79
CA LYS A 402 -34.81 29.80 10.70
C LYS A 402 -35.82 30.58 11.55
N LYS A 403 -35.43 31.03 12.75
CA LYS A 403 -36.29 31.87 13.62
C LYS A 403 -36.47 33.26 13.03
N GLN A 404 -35.40 33.87 12.52
CA GLN A 404 -35.42 35.19 11.91
C GLN A 404 -36.26 35.21 10.61
N GLU A 405 -36.17 34.18 9.78
CA GLU A 405 -37.02 34.01 8.59
C GLU A 405 -38.52 33.98 8.97
N ALA A 406 -38.88 33.31 10.06
CA ALA A 406 -40.24 33.29 10.56
C ALA A 406 -40.71 34.67 11.04
N LEU A 407 -39.84 35.44 11.70
CA LEU A 407 -40.12 36.81 12.13
C LEU A 407 -40.25 37.78 10.95
N ASN A 408 -39.42 37.64 9.92
CA ASN A 408 -39.52 38.41 8.69
C ASN A 408 -40.84 38.11 7.95
N LYS A 409 -41.25 36.85 7.87
CA LYS A 409 -42.57 36.45 7.32
C LYS A 409 -43.75 37.07 8.09
N GLN A 410 -43.58 37.35 9.38
CA GLN A 410 -44.55 38.05 10.23
C GLN A 410 -44.46 39.58 10.15
N GLY A 411 -43.51 40.13 9.39
CA GLY A 411 -43.27 41.58 9.28
C GLY A 411 -42.59 42.21 10.51
N LYS A 412 -42.02 41.41 11.41
CA LYS A 412 -41.37 41.86 12.65
C LYS A 412 -39.85 42.05 12.52
N LEU A 413 -39.28 41.66 11.39
CA LEU A 413 -37.86 41.80 11.06
C LEU A 413 -37.75 42.37 9.66
N SER A 414 -36.85 43.33 9.44
CA SER A 414 -36.65 43.89 8.11
C SER A 414 -35.95 42.90 7.17
N TYR A 415 -36.01 43.16 5.86
CA TYR A 415 -35.27 42.37 4.87
C TYR A 415 -33.75 42.56 5.03
N ASP A 416 -33.30 43.79 5.28
CA ASP A 416 -31.87 44.10 5.41
C ASP A 416 -31.23 43.40 6.62
N GLU A 417 -31.94 43.32 7.76
CA GLU A 417 -31.47 42.59 8.95
C GLU A 417 -31.39 41.07 8.70
N LEU A 418 -32.41 40.49 8.07
CA LEU A 418 -32.39 39.07 7.71
C LEU A 418 -31.27 38.76 6.72
N ASN A 419 -31.06 39.63 5.75
CA ASN A 419 -30.04 39.45 4.73
C ASN A 419 -28.62 39.53 5.31
N ALA A 420 -28.36 40.47 6.23
CA ALA A 420 -27.05 40.57 6.88
C ALA A 420 -26.69 39.30 7.68
N GLN A 421 -27.66 38.77 8.42
CA GLN A 421 -27.48 37.53 9.19
C GLN A 421 -27.31 36.30 8.29
N GLN A 422 -27.94 36.33 7.12
CA GLN A 422 -27.79 35.28 6.12
C GLN A 422 -26.42 35.32 5.44
N GLU A 423 -25.89 36.51 5.13
CA GLU A 423 -24.52 36.67 4.61
C GLU A 423 -23.48 36.17 5.64
N GLU A 424 -23.67 36.44 6.93
CA GLU A 424 -22.79 35.97 8.02
C GLU A 424 -22.81 34.44 8.16
N TYR A 425 -24.00 33.82 8.09
CA TYR A 425 -24.15 32.37 8.07
C TYR A 425 -23.45 31.74 6.84
N GLU A 426 -23.64 32.33 5.65
CA GLU A 426 -23.05 31.85 4.40
C GLU A 426 -21.51 31.89 4.45
N GLU A 427 -20.93 32.97 4.96
CA GLU A 427 -19.48 33.10 5.15
C GLU A 427 -18.96 32.02 6.13
N SER A 428 -19.67 31.80 7.23
CA SER A 428 -19.31 30.82 8.25
C SER A 428 -19.44 29.37 7.75
N GLU A 429 -20.47 29.05 6.96
CA GLU A 429 -20.63 27.72 6.36
C GLU A 429 -19.56 27.44 5.29
N ALA A 430 -19.23 28.44 4.46
CA ALA A 430 -18.12 28.32 3.50
C ALA A 430 -16.78 28.11 4.21
N GLN A 431 -16.52 28.85 5.29
CA GLN A 431 -15.35 28.68 6.14
C GLN A 431 -15.33 27.30 6.82
N MET A 432 -16.49 26.77 7.23
CA MET A 432 -16.60 25.42 7.79
C MET A 432 -16.22 24.36 6.75
N LEU A 433 -16.74 24.45 5.53
CA LEU A 433 -16.39 23.52 4.45
C LEU A 433 -14.88 23.56 4.14
N ASP A 434 -14.27 24.74 4.11
CA ASP A 434 -12.82 24.89 3.92
C ASP A 434 -12.02 24.32 5.10
N SER A 435 -12.46 24.57 6.32
CA SER A 435 -11.81 24.04 7.53
C SER A 435 -11.91 22.51 7.58
N LEU A 436 -13.03 21.95 7.14
CA LEU A 436 -13.24 20.50 7.06
C LEU A 436 -12.33 19.87 5.99
N ALA A 437 -12.23 20.50 4.82
CA ALA A 437 -11.29 20.09 3.77
C ALA A 437 -9.83 20.16 4.24
N ASN A 438 -9.46 21.22 4.95
CA ASN A 438 -8.12 21.38 5.52
C ASN A 438 -7.81 20.32 6.57
N TYR A 439 -8.73 20.09 7.52
CA TYR A 439 -8.58 19.05 8.55
C TYR A 439 -8.42 17.66 7.92
N SER A 440 -9.27 17.34 6.94
CA SER A 440 -9.18 16.05 6.23
C SER A 440 -7.86 15.91 5.48
N SER A 441 -7.37 16.97 4.85
CA SER A 441 -6.08 16.96 4.15
C SER A 441 -4.92 16.76 5.14
N GLN A 442 -4.94 17.43 6.29
CA GLN A 442 -3.97 17.22 7.36
C GLN A 442 -4.00 15.79 7.89
N LEU A 443 -5.20 15.18 7.98
CA LEU A 443 -5.38 13.81 8.42
C LEU A 443 -4.79 12.82 7.42
N TYR A 444 -4.97 13.04 6.11
CA TYR A 444 -4.35 12.20 5.07
C TYR A 444 -2.83 12.35 5.03
N SER A 445 -2.30 13.56 5.24
CA SER A 445 -0.86 13.77 5.38
C SER A 445 -0.31 13.10 6.64
N PHE A 446 -1.07 13.07 7.73
CA PHE A 446 -0.66 12.38 8.96
C PHE A 446 -0.75 10.86 8.81
N ASP A 447 -1.75 10.36 8.10
CA ASP A 447 -1.83 8.95 7.73
C ASP A 447 -0.65 8.52 6.84
N ARG A 448 -0.22 9.38 5.91
CA ARG A 448 1.02 9.17 5.14
C ARG A 448 2.25 9.13 6.04
N LEU A 449 2.41 10.12 6.93
CA LEU A 449 3.53 10.19 7.88
C LEU A 449 3.59 8.92 8.74
N THR A 450 2.43 8.49 9.25
CA THR A 450 2.31 7.31 10.11
C THR A 450 2.25 5.98 9.36
N CYS A 451 2.58 5.96 8.06
CA CYS A 451 2.58 4.76 7.22
C CYS A 451 1.25 3.98 7.26
N LYS A 452 0.11 4.69 7.25
CA LYS A 452 -1.26 4.16 7.41
C LYS A 452 -1.63 3.68 8.80
N GLY A 453 -0.84 4.01 9.82
CA GLY A 453 -1.14 3.66 11.21
C GLY A 453 -2.49 4.26 11.66
N VAL A 454 -2.78 5.48 11.21
CA VAL A 454 -4.03 6.20 11.53
C VAL A 454 -5.26 5.53 10.92
N THR A 455 -5.17 5.05 9.67
CA THR A 455 -6.26 4.33 8.98
C THR A 455 -6.80 3.17 9.84
N LYS A 456 -5.95 2.43 10.55
CA LYS A 456 -6.37 1.35 11.47
C LYS A 456 -7.35 1.81 12.56
N TYR A 457 -7.17 3.01 13.08
CA TYR A 457 -8.03 3.56 14.14
C TYR A 457 -9.31 4.20 13.59
N LEU A 458 -9.24 4.71 12.37
CA LEU A 458 -10.36 5.40 11.73
C LEU A 458 -11.36 4.45 11.05
N GLU A 459 -10.94 3.23 10.69
CA GLU A 459 -11.75 2.20 10.02
C GLU A 459 -12.52 1.25 10.96
N LYS A 460 -12.64 1.54 12.27
CA LYS A 460 -13.51 0.78 13.21
C LYS A 460 -15.00 0.96 12.84
N GLY A 461 -15.43 0.30 11.76
CA GLY A 461 -16.76 0.35 11.18
C GLY A 461 -16.92 -0.46 9.88
N SER A 462 -15.87 -0.83 9.16
CA SER A 462 -16.01 -1.66 7.95
C SER A 462 -14.82 -2.59 7.71
N LEU A 463 -15.02 -3.84 8.13
CA LEU A 463 -14.52 -5.11 7.56
C LEU A 463 -13.10 -5.14 6.94
N SER A 464 -12.25 -5.88 7.66
CA SER A 464 -11.33 -6.88 7.12
C SER A 464 -10.60 -6.52 5.83
N VAL A 465 -9.48 -5.83 6.01
CA VAL A 465 -8.28 -6.17 5.26
C VAL A 465 -7.28 -6.44 6.38
N ASN A 466 -7.00 -7.69 6.74
CA ASN A 466 -5.82 -8.41 6.25
C ASN A 466 -4.87 -7.54 5.40
N VAL A 467 -4.52 -6.35 5.90
CA VAL A 467 -3.19 -5.82 5.72
C VAL A 467 -2.40 -6.76 6.60
N SER A 468 -1.87 -7.81 5.97
CA SER A 468 -0.89 -8.71 6.55
C SER A 468 -0.07 -7.90 7.54
N GLU A 469 -0.28 -8.18 8.83
CA GLU A 469 0.65 -7.77 9.86
C GLU A 469 2.02 -8.19 9.35
N GLY A 470 2.95 -7.24 9.25
CA GLY A 470 4.20 -7.42 8.54
C GLY A 470 4.89 -8.74 8.88
N GLY A 471 4.72 -9.76 8.03
CA GLY A 471 5.07 -11.12 8.44
C GLY A 471 4.57 -12.26 7.55
N ASP A 472 3.78 -12.02 6.50
CA ASP A 472 3.50 -13.10 5.54
C ASP A 472 4.78 -13.44 4.78
N SER A 473 5.28 -14.65 4.95
CA SER A 473 6.44 -15.20 4.22
C SER A 473 6.37 -14.84 2.74
N TYR A 474 7.20 -13.87 2.31
CA TYR A 474 7.07 -13.20 1.01
C TYR A 474 7.67 -13.98 -0.16
N LEU A 475 8.05 -15.23 0.09
CA LEU A 475 8.53 -16.16 -0.92
C LEU A 475 7.34 -16.66 -1.75
N VAL A 476 7.49 -16.57 -3.07
CA VAL A 476 6.52 -17.01 -4.08
C VAL A 476 5.85 -18.32 -3.64
N GLN A 477 4.52 -18.29 -3.46
CA GLN A 477 3.69 -19.48 -3.53
C GLN A 477 3.87 -20.10 -4.93
N ASP A 478 4.92 -20.88 -5.12
CA ASP A 478 4.73 -22.12 -5.84
C ASP A 478 3.83 -22.96 -4.93
N GLU A 479 2.60 -23.16 -5.37
CA GLU A 479 1.65 -24.19 -4.91
C GLU A 479 2.30 -25.57 -5.11
N GLY A 480 3.38 -25.83 -4.37
CA GLY A 480 3.94 -27.17 -4.25
C GLY A 480 2.94 -28.02 -3.48
N GLU A 481 2.63 -29.21 -4.00
CA GLU A 481 1.86 -30.22 -3.27
C GLU A 481 2.64 -30.62 -2.01
N GLY A 482 2.14 -30.27 -0.81
CA GLY A 482 2.68 -30.74 0.48
C GLY A 482 3.08 -29.65 1.49
N ALA A 483 3.50 -30.08 2.69
CA ALA A 483 3.96 -29.19 3.77
C ALA A 483 5.38 -28.65 3.50
N TYR A 484 5.65 -27.42 3.92
CA TYR A 484 6.95 -26.77 3.72
C TYR A 484 7.30 -25.81 4.85
N TYR A 485 8.58 -25.52 5.04
CA TYR A 485 9.06 -24.47 5.94
C TYR A 485 9.63 -23.30 5.15
N THR A 486 9.62 -22.10 5.74
CA THR A 486 10.33 -20.92 5.22
C THR A 486 11.17 -20.26 6.30
N LEU A 487 12.36 -19.85 5.90
CA LEU A 487 13.33 -19.10 6.70
C LEU A 487 13.60 -17.77 6.00
N GLU A 488 13.14 -16.69 6.61
CA GLU A 488 13.35 -15.31 6.18
C GLU A 488 14.36 -14.64 7.11
N SER A 489 15.41 -14.04 6.54
CA SER A 489 16.36 -13.24 7.32
C SER A 489 15.99 -11.76 7.21
N ARG A 490 15.76 -11.12 8.35
CA ARG A 490 15.56 -9.67 8.48
C ARG A 490 16.83 -9.05 9.04
N ILE A 491 17.68 -8.60 8.13
CA ILE A 491 19.04 -8.12 8.45
C ILE A 491 18.94 -6.88 9.36
N GLU A 492 18.06 -5.95 9.05
CA GLU A 492 17.81 -4.69 9.76
C GLU A 492 17.54 -4.85 11.26
N ASP A 493 16.89 -5.96 11.65
CA ASP A 493 16.53 -6.27 13.04
C ASP A 493 17.45 -7.32 13.66
N ASN A 494 18.39 -7.87 12.89
CA ASN A 494 19.18 -9.04 13.26
C ASN A 494 18.32 -10.22 13.73
N ILE A 495 17.19 -10.44 13.07
CA ILE A 495 16.28 -11.56 13.37
C ILE A 495 16.12 -12.43 12.14
N PHE A 496 15.79 -13.69 12.37
CA PHE A 496 15.14 -14.50 11.35
C PHE A 496 13.70 -14.79 11.77
N LEU A 497 12.85 -14.90 10.77
CA LEU A 497 11.50 -15.42 10.89
C LEU A 497 11.49 -16.82 10.30
N PHE A 498 11.11 -17.78 11.11
CA PHE A 498 10.90 -19.15 10.68
C PHE A 498 9.43 -19.46 10.75
N SER A 499 8.86 -19.99 9.68
CA SER A 499 7.45 -20.37 9.65
C SER A 499 7.25 -21.70 8.95
N VAL A 500 6.20 -22.39 9.38
CA VAL A 500 5.81 -23.68 8.82
C VAL A 500 4.42 -23.56 8.21
N HIS A 501 4.27 -24.10 7.01
CA HIS A 501 2.99 -24.22 6.34
C HIS A 501 2.62 -25.69 6.18
N ILE A 502 1.47 -26.07 6.75
CA ILE A 502 0.89 -27.41 6.63
C ILE A 502 -0.47 -27.24 5.93
N PRO A 503 -0.61 -27.70 4.67
CA PRO A 503 -1.88 -27.62 3.94
C PRO A 503 -3.01 -28.40 4.61
N GLU A 504 -4.24 -27.95 4.41
CA GLU A 504 -5.45 -28.71 4.76
C GLU A 504 -5.44 -30.04 3.97
N GLY A 505 -5.44 -31.18 4.67
CA GLY A 505 -5.37 -32.52 4.04
C GLY A 505 -4.31 -33.46 4.63
N PHE A 506 -3.41 -32.97 5.49
CA PHE A 506 -2.57 -33.84 6.32
C PHE A 506 -3.39 -34.50 7.44
N GLN A 507 -3.20 -35.80 7.66
CA GLN A 507 -3.84 -36.52 8.78
C GLN A 507 -3.35 -36.06 10.16
N ILE A 508 -2.17 -35.46 10.20
CA ILE A 508 -1.52 -34.98 11.40
C ILE A 508 -2.04 -33.58 11.75
N LYS A 509 -2.56 -33.43 12.97
CA LYS A 509 -2.89 -32.12 13.55
C LYS A 509 -1.67 -31.59 14.30
N ALA A 510 -0.96 -30.62 13.73
CA ALA A 510 0.06 -29.88 14.45
C ALA A 510 -0.52 -28.53 14.85
N THR A 511 -0.64 -28.28 16.16
CA THR A 511 -1.11 -26.98 16.69
C THR A 511 0.05 -26.05 17.00
N SER A 512 1.27 -26.58 17.18
CA SER A 512 2.47 -25.80 17.49
C SER A 512 3.74 -26.53 17.04
N TYR A 513 4.86 -25.80 16.96
CA TYR A 513 6.16 -26.34 16.57
C TYR A 513 7.31 -25.72 17.38
N GLU A 514 8.43 -26.44 17.43
CA GLU A 514 9.70 -25.96 17.98
C GLU A 514 10.80 -26.14 16.95
N LEU A 515 11.69 -25.14 16.83
CA LEU A 515 12.89 -25.23 16.01
C LEU A 515 14.08 -25.67 16.87
N TRP A 516 14.82 -26.67 16.41
CA TRP A 516 16.00 -27.21 17.08
C TRP A 516 17.21 -27.16 16.14
N ALA A 517 18.34 -26.65 16.62
CA ALA A 517 19.62 -26.67 15.91
C ALA A 517 20.70 -27.29 16.81
N ASP A 518 21.37 -28.32 16.32
CA ASP A 518 22.40 -29.09 17.04
C ASP A 518 21.99 -29.50 18.48
N GLY A 519 20.72 -29.90 18.62
CA GLY A 519 20.15 -30.34 19.90
C GLY A 519 19.81 -29.21 20.88
N ILE A 520 19.89 -27.94 20.46
CA ILE A 520 19.47 -26.77 21.23
C ILE A 520 18.17 -26.22 20.63
N GLN A 521 17.16 -26.00 21.48
CA GLN A 521 15.93 -25.34 21.07
C GLN A 521 16.20 -23.85 20.78
N ILE A 522 15.75 -23.39 19.62
CA ILE A 522 15.84 -22.00 19.19
C ILE A 522 14.48 -21.34 19.39
N GLY A 523 14.41 -20.34 20.27
CA GLY A 523 13.17 -19.67 20.64
C GLY A 523 12.20 -20.52 21.45
N GLU A 524 11.03 -19.96 21.74
CA GLU A 524 9.95 -20.65 22.44
C GLU A 524 9.09 -21.46 21.46
N ARG A 525 8.30 -22.38 22.00
CA ARG A 525 7.31 -23.13 21.21
C ARG A 525 6.32 -22.14 20.58
N THR A 526 6.11 -22.25 19.27
CA THR A 526 5.33 -21.30 18.47
C THR A 526 4.10 -21.98 17.88
N ASP A 527 2.97 -21.28 17.81
CA ASP A 527 1.72 -21.82 17.25
C ASP A 527 1.82 -22.06 15.74
N ALA A 528 1.19 -23.13 15.25
CA ALA A 528 1.19 -23.53 13.84
C ALA A 528 0.36 -22.53 13.03
N GLY A 529 1.03 -21.54 12.45
CA GLY A 529 0.43 -20.40 11.75
C GLY A 529 1.14 -19.08 12.06
N GLU A 530 1.83 -19.02 13.20
CA GLU A 530 2.66 -17.88 13.58
C GLU A 530 4.14 -18.11 13.22
N PRO A 531 4.87 -17.07 12.80
CA PRO A 531 6.30 -17.16 12.58
C PRO A 531 7.07 -17.10 13.90
N LEU A 532 7.98 -18.05 14.11
CA LEU A 532 8.99 -17.99 15.16
C LEU A 532 9.96 -16.85 14.84
N LYS A 533 9.98 -15.84 15.70
CA LYS A 533 10.89 -14.71 15.63
C LYS A 533 12.04 -14.91 16.59
N HIS A 534 13.26 -15.01 16.07
CA HIS A 534 14.45 -15.18 16.91
C HIS A 534 15.63 -14.36 16.36
N LEU A 535 16.57 -13.98 17.23
CA LEU A 535 17.82 -13.36 16.81
C LEU A 535 18.54 -14.29 15.81
N ALA A 536 19.05 -13.71 14.73
CA ALA A 536 19.95 -14.38 13.80
C ALA A 536 21.20 -14.77 14.58
N LEU A 537 21.23 -16.01 15.05
CA LEU A 537 22.39 -16.57 15.70
C LEU A 537 23.49 -16.70 14.65
N THR A 538 24.68 -16.21 14.97
CA THR A 538 25.94 -16.66 14.36
C THR A 538 26.19 -18.10 14.83
N LEU A 539 25.38 -19.06 14.37
CA LEU A 539 25.75 -20.46 14.46
C LEU A 539 26.74 -20.72 13.32
N ASP A 540 28.02 -20.51 13.62
CA ASP A 540 29.10 -21.02 12.79
C ASP A 540 28.93 -22.55 12.76
N ASP A 541 28.67 -23.12 11.58
CA ASP A 541 28.73 -24.56 11.29
C ASP A 541 27.60 -25.43 11.92
N VAL A 542 26.32 -25.05 11.73
CA VAL A 542 25.16 -25.90 12.10
C VAL A 542 25.25 -27.26 11.41
N GLN A 543 25.38 -28.35 12.17
CA GLN A 543 25.50 -29.69 11.61
C GLN A 543 24.15 -30.36 11.37
N SER A 544 23.15 -30.00 12.17
CA SER A 544 21.81 -30.58 12.13
C SER A 544 20.77 -29.56 12.56
N ALA A 545 19.64 -29.50 11.85
CA ALA A 545 18.48 -28.73 12.24
C ALA A 545 17.22 -29.57 12.06
N ALA A 546 16.27 -29.45 12.99
CA ALA A 546 15.03 -30.20 12.98
C ALA A 546 13.86 -29.37 13.52
N ILE A 547 12.65 -29.68 13.04
CA ILE A 547 11.40 -29.12 13.55
C ILE A 547 10.69 -30.22 14.31
N ARG A 548 10.27 -29.93 15.54
CA ARG A 548 9.39 -30.80 16.32
C ARG A 548 7.97 -30.27 16.28
N PHE A 549 7.03 -31.09 15.85
CA PHE A 549 5.61 -30.77 15.83
C PHE A 549 4.91 -31.29 17.08
N TYR A 550 3.92 -30.52 17.54
CA TYR A 550 3.12 -30.85 18.71
C TYR A 550 1.62 -30.67 18.43
N ASP A 551 0.82 -31.58 18.98
CA ASP A 551 -0.63 -31.43 19.15
C ASP A 551 -0.88 -31.10 20.61
N ASN A 552 -1.11 -29.83 20.89
CA ASN A 552 -1.10 -29.25 22.24
C ASN A 552 0.24 -29.56 22.95
N GLU A 553 0.26 -30.46 23.93
CA GLU A 553 1.48 -30.86 24.64
C GLU A 553 2.10 -32.17 24.13
N LYS A 554 1.42 -32.90 23.25
CA LYS A 554 1.92 -34.20 22.77
C LYS A 554 2.83 -34.01 21.58
N PHE A 555 4.04 -34.58 21.68
CA PHE A 555 4.94 -34.70 20.54
C PHE A 555 4.31 -35.54 19.43
N VAL A 556 4.38 -35.04 18.21
CA VAL A 556 3.73 -35.63 17.03
C VAL A 556 4.78 -36.21 16.08
N ASP A 557 5.72 -35.38 15.63
CA ASP A 557 6.75 -35.78 14.67
C ASP A 557 7.98 -34.86 14.75
N GLU A 558 9.11 -35.34 14.24
CA GLU A 558 10.34 -34.57 14.07
C GLU A 558 10.79 -34.64 12.61
N CYS A 559 10.93 -33.48 11.97
CA CYS A 559 11.34 -33.37 10.58
C CYS A 559 12.72 -32.70 10.52
N GLU A 560 13.70 -33.40 9.96
CA GLU A 560 15.00 -32.81 9.65
C GLU A 560 14.86 -31.76 8.54
N ILE A 561 15.56 -30.64 8.70
CA ILE A 561 15.57 -29.55 7.73
C ILE A 561 17.00 -29.16 7.37
N ASP A 562 17.17 -28.62 6.16
CA ASP A 562 18.45 -28.05 5.74
C ASP A 562 18.52 -26.59 6.22
N PRO A 563 19.38 -26.24 7.20
CA PRO A 563 19.50 -24.88 7.70
C PRO A 563 20.11 -23.91 6.67
N MET A 564 20.70 -24.43 5.59
CA MET A 564 21.32 -23.63 4.52
C MET A 564 20.33 -23.24 3.42
N VAL A 565 19.09 -23.73 3.49
CA VAL A 565 18.04 -23.45 2.50
C VAL A 565 16.91 -22.67 3.14
N THR A 566 16.57 -21.56 2.50
CA THR A 566 15.55 -20.59 2.94
C THR A 566 14.11 -21.08 2.78
N ARG A 567 13.88 -22.17 2.03
CA ARG A 567 12.60 -22.87 1.92
C ARG A 567 12.86 -24.33 1.57
N GLY A 568 12.26 -25.25 2.30
CA GLY A 568 12.37 -26.68 2.02
C GLY A 568 11.04 -27.42 2.26
N PRO A 569 10.85 -28.58 1.62
CA PRO A 569 9.72 -29.45 1.91
C PRO A 569 9.86 -30.03 3.33
N LEU A 570 8.72 -30.32 3.95
CA LEU A 570 8.66 -31.03 5.23
C LEU A 570 8.16 -32.45 5.00
N ASP A 571 9.01 -33.42 5.33
CA ASP A 571 8.68 -34.85 5.28
C ASP A 571 7.99 -35.26 6.59
N ILE A 572 6.73 -34.85 6.74
CA ILE A 572 5.90 -35.22 7.89
C ILE A 572 5.39 -36.65 7.66
N LYS A 573 5.58 -37.56 8.63
CA LYS A 573 5.24 -38.99 8.55
C LYS A 573 3.74 -39.30 8.62
N GLY A 574 2.91 -38.52 7.94
CA GLY A 574 1.48 -38.74 7.76
C GLY A 574 1.12 -38.89 6.29
N GLU A 575 0.13 -39.74 5.97
CA GLU A 575 -0.36 -39.85 4.60
C GLU A 575 -1.00 -38.52 4.16
N TYR A 576 -0.35 -37.83 3.21
CA TYR A 576 -0.92 -36.69 2.50
C TYR A 576 -1.87 -37.21 1.41
N LYS A 577 -3.17 -36.93 1.53
CA LYS A 577 -4.13 -37.14 0.44
C LYS A 577 -4.26 -35.83 -0.33
N ALA A 578 -3.53 -35.72 -1.45
CA ALA A 578 -3.74 -34.63 -2.39
C ALA A 578 -5.22 -34.61 -2.79
N GLU A 579 -5.89 -33.46 -2.64
CA GLU A 579 -7.24 -33.30 -3.17
C GLU A 579 -7.19 -33.55 -4.68
N ALA A 580 -7.95 -34.53 -5.15
CA ALA A 580 -8.06 -34.79 -6.57
C ALA A 580 -8.58 -33.52 -7.25
N LYS A 581 -7.83 -32.96 -8.21
CA LYS A 581 -8.26 -31.81 -9.02
C LYS A 581 -9.68 -32.08 -9.54
N LYS A 582 -10.66 -31.37 -8.97
CA LYS A 582 -12.06 -31.43 -9.40
C LYS A 582 -12.11 -31.08 -10.89
N LYS A 583 -12.80 -31.91 -11.68
CA LYS A 583 -12.92 -31.67 -13.13
C LYS A 583 -13.65 -30.35 -13.33
N SER A 584 -13.04 -29.45 -14.09
CA SER A 584 -13.67 -28.19 -14.51
C SER A 584 -14.60 -28.46 -15.70
N LYS A 585 -15.85 -28.02 -15.58
CA LYS A 585 -16.84 -28.06 -16.67
C LYS A 585 -16.97 -26.65 -17.27
N LYS A 586 -17.02 -26.55 -18.60
CA LYS A 586 -17.33 -25.30 -19.31
C LYS A 586 -18.85 -25.08 -19.34
N VAL A 587 -19.30 -23.88 -18.96
CA VAL A 587 -20.74 -23.55 -18.87
C VAL A 587 -21.17 -22.36 -19.74
N ALA A 588 -20.23 -21.49 -20.14
CA ALA A 588 -20.50 -20.38 -21.04
C ALA A 588 -19.23 -19.95 -21.78
N ASP A 589 -19.41 -19.33 -22.94
CA ASP A 589 -18.42 -18.48 -23.61
C ASP A 589 -18.69 -17.02 -23.25
N TYR A 590 -17.68 -16.15 -23.37
CA TYR A 590 -17.91 -14.71 -23.25
C TYR A 590 -17.12 -13.88 -24.24
N THR A 591 -17.67 -12.73 -24.63
CA THR A 591 -16.93 -11.70 -25.35
C THR A 591 -16.65 -10.53 -24.42
N TYR A 592 -15.53 -9.87 -24.68
CA TYR A 592 -15.05 -8.75 -23.89
C TYR A 592 -14.63 -7.60 -24.79
N THR A 593 -15.29 -6.45 -24.64
CA THR A 593 -14.93 -5.22 -25.36
C THR A 593 -14.60 -4.09 -24.38
N TYR A 594 -13.42 -3.50 -24.51
CA TYR A 594 -12.98 -2.36 -23.70
C TYR A 594 -12.90 -1.08 -24.51
N ARG A 595 -13.60 -0.03 -24.08
CA ARG A 595 -13.53 1.31 -24.67
C ARG A 595 -12.70 2.25 -23.79
N ALA A 596 -11.45 2.47 -24.18
CA ALA A 596 -10.50 3.34 -23.48
C ALA A 596 -10.98 4.79 -23.30
N SER A 597 -11.79 5.32 -24.23
CA SER A 597 -12.31 6.69 -24.19
C SER A 597 -13.39 6.93 -23.12
N THR A 598 -14.06 5.89 -22.66
CA THR A 598 -15.16 5.98 -21.67
C THR A 598 -14.88 5.16 -20.42
N GLY A 599 -13.74 4.45 -20.39
CA GLY A 599 -13.39 3.51 -19.33
C GLY A 599 -14.45 2.44 -19.12
N THR A 600 -15.17 2.01 -20.18
CA THR A 600 -16.23 1.00 -20.07
C THR A 600 -15.78 -0.35 -20.62
N ALA A 601 -16.16 -1.40 -19.90
CA ALA A 601 -16.03 -2.79 -20.27
C ALA A 601 -17.43 -3.36 -20.53
N GLU A 602 -17.57 -4.08 -21.64
CA GLU A 602 -18.78 -4.78 -22.03
C GLU A 602 -18.47 -6.28 -22.04
N PHE A 603 -19.21 -7.02 -21.21
CA PHE A 603 -19.19 -8.49 -21.16
C PHE A 603 -20.50 -9.02 -21.73
N GLU A 604 -20.40 -9.91 -22.71
CA GLU A 604 -21.55 -10.62 -23.26
C GLU A 604 -21.31 -12.11 -23.06
N PHE A 605 -22.21 -12.79 -22.36
CA PHE A 605 -22.10 -14.21 -22.04
C PHE A 605 -22.99 -15.02 -22.97
N THR A 606 -22.45 -16.10 -23.54
CA THR A 606 -23.19 -17.07 -24.34
C THR A 606 -23.20 -18.40 -23.60
N PRO A 607 -24.28 -18.72 -22.86
CA PRO A 607 -24.41 -20.01 -22.17
C PRO A 607 -24.33 -21.20 -23.13
N VAL A 608 -23.74 -22.30 -22.67
CA VAL A 608 -23.78 -23.58 -23.42
C VAL A 608 -25.22 -24.10 -23.46
N THR A 609 -25.64 -24.58 -24.63
CA THR A 609 -27.02 -25.04 -24.85
C THR A 609 -27.36 -26.22 -23.94
N GLY A 610 -28.41 -26.10 -23.13
CA GLY A 610 -28.87 -27.15 -22.21
C GLY A 610 -28.58 -26.89 -20.73
N GLU A 611 -27.84 -25.82 -20.37
CA GLU A 611 -27.49 -25.50 -18.98
C GLU A 611 -28.58 -24.73 -18.20
N GLY A 612 -29.69 -24.33 -18.84
CA GLY A 612 -30.83 -23.68 -18.16
C GLY A 612 -30.59 -22.24 -17.65
N ILE A 613 -29.46 -21.63 -18.01
CA ILE A 613 -29.06 -20.29 -17.54
C ILE A 613 -29.95 -19.21 -18.17
N ALA A 614 -30.68 -18.46 -17.33
CA ALA A 614 -31.55 -17.36 -17.75
C ALA A 614 -31.04 -15.97 -17.31
N TYR A 615 -30.33 -15.91 -16.18
CA TYR A 615 -29.74 -14.67 -15.66
C TYR A 615 -28.30 -14.89 -15.15
N TYR A 616 -27.55 -13.79 -15.03
CA TYR A 616 -26.23 -13.79 -14.43
C TYR A 616 -25.97 -12.55 -13.58
N GLN A 617 -25.02 -12.68 -12.64
CA GLN A 617 -24.52 -11.59 -11.83
C GLN A 617 -22.99 -11.69 -11.70
N MET A 618 -22.32 -10.56 -11.91
CA MET A 618 -20.87 -10.45 -11.73
C MET A 618 -20.54 -10.18 -10.27
N ALA A 619 -19.62 -10.98 -9.72
CA ALA A 619 -19.12 -10.88 -8.36
C ALA A 619 -17.59 -10.84 -8.32
N ASP A 620 -17.04 -10.30 -7.24
CA ASP A 620 -15.61 -10.37 -6.95
C ASP A 620 -15.21 -11.76 -6.43
N LYS A 621 -13.92 -11.93 -6.10
CA LYS A 621 -13.36 -13.17 -5.56
C LYS A 621 -14.06 -13.62 -4.26
N ASP A 622 -14.57 -12.67 -3.49
CA ASP A 622 -15.24 -12.90 -2.20
C ASP A 622 -16.77 -13.11 -2.37
N GLY A 623 -17.25 -13.12 -3.62
CA GLY A 623 -18.64 -13.41 -3.97
C GLY A 623 -19.59 -12.22 -3.82
N GLN A 624 -19.07 -11.01 -3.65
CA GLN A 624 -19.83 -9.76 -3.54
C GLN A 624 -20.10 -9.15 -4.93
N ALA A 625 -21.33 -8.69 -5.17
CA ALA A 625 -21.74 -8.15 -6.46
C ALA A 625 -21.02 -6.82 -6.79
N ILE A 626 -20.49 -6.70 -8.01
CA ILE A 626 -19.57 -5.61 -8.41
C ILE A 626 -20.28 -4.28 -8.76
N TYR A 627 -21.61 -4.26 -8.81
CA TYR A 627 -22.34 -3.05 -9.20
C TYR A 627 -23.78 -2.99 -8.67
N ASP A 628 -24.65 -3.85 -9.19
CA ASP A 628 -26.07 -3.87 -8.86
C ASP A 628 -26.44 -5.23 -8.28
N LYS A 629 -27.33 -5.23 -7.28
CA LYS A 629 -27.93 -6.48 -6.78
C LYS A 629 -28.90 -7.08 -7.81
N ALA A 630 -29.28 -6.32 -8.83
CA ALA A 630 -30.12 -6.79 -9.92
C ALA A 630 -29.42 -7.86 -10.78
N LEU A 631 -30.18 -8.89 -11.14
CA LEU A 631 -29.76 -9.95 -12.05
C LEU A 631 -29.86 -9.45 -13.50
N VAL A 632 -28.81 -9.67 -14.29
CA VAL A 632 -28.77 -9.33 -15.72
C VAL A 632 -29.28 -10.52 -16.51
N ARG A 633 -30.12 -10.30 -17.52
CA ARG A 633 -30.57 -11.41 -18.38
C ARG A 633 -29.42 -11.95 -19.22
N ALA A 634 -29.40 -13.26 -19.46
CA ALA A 634 -28.35 -13.91 -20.25
C ALA A 634 -28.25 -13.41 -21.71
N ASP A 635 -29.29 -12.78 -22.24
CA ASP A 635 -29.32 -12.18 -23.59
C ASP A 635 -28.96 -10.69 -23.61
N GLU A 636 -28.63 -10.07 -22.48
CA GLU A 636 -28.25 -8.66 -22.39
C GLU A 636 -26.78 -8.49 -22.05
N PRO A 637 -26.04 -7.58 -22.71
CA PRO A 637 -24.65 -7.34 -22.38
C PRO A 637 -24.52 -6.57 -21.05
N PHE A 638 -23.58 -7.00 -20.21
CA PHE A 638 -23.24 -6.31 -18.97
C PHE A 638 -22.21 -5.22 -19.25
N ARG A 639 -22.63 -3.96 -19.08
CA ARG A 639 -21.79 -2.78 -19.26
C ARG A 639 -21.37 -2.21 -17.92
N TYR A 640 -20.06 -2.11 -17.69
CA TYR A 640 -19.51 -1.64 -16.42
C TYR A 640 -18.32 -0.70 -16.59
N LEU A 641 -18.09 0.17 -15.59
CA LEU A 641 -16.89 0.99 -15.50
C LEU A 641 -15.68 0.09 -15.19
N ALA A 642 -14.72 0.07 -16.09
CA ALA A 642 -13.67 -0.94 -16.25
C ALA A 642 -12.61 -0.97 -15.14
N LEU A 643 -13.01 -1.33 -13.92
CA LEU A 643 -12.08 -1.68 -12.84
C LEU A 643 -11.96 -3.20 -12.66
N ALA A 644 -13.07 -3.92 -12.71
CA ALA A 644 -13.12 -5.39 -12.67
C ALA A 644 -12.46 -6.03 -13.91
N ALA A 645 -12.57 -5.35 -15.05
CA ALA A 645 -12.36 -5.90 -16.37
C ALA A 645 -10.88 -6.14 -16.79
N ARG A 646 -9.91 -5.56 -16.06
CA ARG A 646 -8.48 -5.77 -16.32
C ARG A 646 -7.90 -6.98 -15.59
N ASP A 647 -8.54 -7.43 -14.52
CA ASP A 647 -8.14 -8.60 -13.75
C ASP A 647 -9.23 -9.67 -13.78
N GLN A 648 -9.51 -10.14 -15.00
CA GLN A 648 -10.57 -11.11 -15.28
C GLN A 648 -10.42 -12.41 -14.47
N LYS A 649 -9.19 -12.76 -14.02
CA LYS A 649 -8.92 -13.96 -13.21
C LYS A 649 -9.54 -13.91 -11.81
N ASN A 650 -9.70 -12.70 -11.27
CA ASN A 650 -10.25 -12.47 -9.93
C ASN A 650 -11.76 -12.19 -9.93
N LEU A 651 -12.41 -12.29 -11.09
CA LEU A 651 -13.85 -12.19 -11.21
C LEU A 651 -14.53 -13.55 -11.12
N ARG A 652 -15.73 -13.55 -10.56
CA ARG A 652 -16.63 -14.69 -10.50
C ARG A 652 -17.96 -14.31 -11.13
N ILE A 653 -18.62 -15.26 -11.76
CA ILE A 653 -19.95 -15.08 -12.33
C ILE A 653 -20.91 -16.06 -11.69
N LYS A 654 -22.00 -15.56 -11.12
CA LYS A 654 -23.10 -16.38 -10.61
C LYS A 654 -24.14 -16.51 -11.72
N PHE A 655 -24.44 -17.73 -12.13
CA PHE A 655 -25.50 -18.02 -13.09
C PHE A 655 -26.76 -18.46 -12.36
N PHE A 656 -27.91 -18.05 -12.88
CA PHE A 656 -29.23 -18.32 -12.31
C PHE A 656 -30.18 -18.88 -13.36
N ASP A 657 -31.13 -19.70 -12.92
CA ASP A 657 -32.21 -20.21 -13.75
C ASP A 657 -33.35 -19.19 -13.93
N ALA A 658 -34.43 -19.60 -14.59
CA ALA A 658 -35.60 -18.75 -14.83
C ALA A 658 -36.35 -18.35 -13.54
N ASP A 659 -36.25 -19.16 -12.48
CA ASP A 659 -36.86 -18.94 -11.18
C ASP A 659 -35.97 -18.11 -10.24
N LYS A 660 -34.78 -17.71 -10.72
CA LYS A 660 -33.74 -16.92 -10.02
C LYS A 660 -33.04 -17.70 -8.90
N GLU A 661 -33.02 -19.02 -8.99
CA GLU A 661 -32.17 -19.85 -8.13
C GLU A 661 -30.75 -19.95 -8.71
N ILE A 662 -29.75 -20.05 -7.84
CA ILE A 662 -28.34 -20.12 -8.27
C ILE A 662 -28.07 -21.51 -8.86
N LEU A 663 -27.63 -21.54 -10.12
CA LEU A 663 -27.18 -22.75 -10.81
C LEU A 663 -25.70 -23.00 -10.57
N TYR A 664 -24.86 -21.99 -10.83
CA TYR A 664 -23.41 -22.15 -10.83
C TYR A 664 -22.69 -20.89 -10.36
N VAL A 665 -21.48 -21.06 -9.82
CA VAL A 665 -20.51 -19.99 -9.62
C VAL A 665 -19.27 -20.30 -10.48
N GLY A 666 -19.15 -19.59 -11.60
CA GLY A 666 -18.09 -19.78 -12.58
C GLY A 666 -16.90 -18.84 -12.40
N ALA A 667 -15.72 -19.31 -12.78
CA ALA A 667 -14.51 -18.51 -12.94
C ALA A 667 -14.26 -18.19 -14.42
N LEU A 668 -13.84 -16.96 -14.71
CA LEU A 668 -13.49 -16.54 -16.06
C LEU A 668 -12.08 -17.03 -16.42
N GLN A 669 -11.93 -17.59 -17.61
CA GLN A 669 -10.66 -18.01 -18.21
C GLN A 669 -10.28 -17.00 -19.31
N PRO A 670 -9.42 -16.00 -19.03
CA PRO A 670 -9.15 -14.91 -19.96
C PRO A 670 -8.37 -15.35 -21.20
N ASP A 671 -7.62 -16.45 -21.07
CA ASP A 671 -6.79 -16.99 -22.14
C ASP A 671 -7.64 -17.73 -23.20
N THR A 672 -8.81 -18.26 -22.81
CA THR A 672 -9.71 -19.02 -23.69
C THR A 672 -11.06 -18.34 -23.94
N LEU A 673 -11.38 -17.27 -23.19
CA LEU A 673 -12.68 -16.58 -23.20
C LEU A 673 -13.86 -17.49 -22.79
N GLU A 674 -13.60 -18.40 -21.85
CA GLU A 674 -14.57 -19.38 -21.36
C GLU A 674 -14.89 -19.13 -19.87
N VAL A 675 -16.07 -19.57 -19.45
CA VAL A 675 -16.45 -19.68 -18.05
C VAL A 675 -16.42 -21.14 -17.63
N THR A 676 -15.60 -21.44 -16.62
CA THR A 676 -15.50 -22.79 -16.06
C THR A 676 -16.04 -22.83 -14.64
N VAL A 677 -16.74 -23.90 -14.31
CA VAL A 677 -17.26 -24.20 -12.97
C VAL A 677 -16.58 -25.45 -12.46
N GLN A 678 -16.38 -25.55 -11.16
CA GLN A 678 -15.94 -26.79 -10.53
C GLN A 678 -17.16 -27.69 -10.37
N GLU A 679 -17.13 -28.91 -10.92
CA GLU A 679 -18.10 -29.94 -10.53
C GLU A 679 -17.81 -30.36 -9.09
N GLU A 680 -18.85 -30.45 -8.25
CA GLU A 680 -18.71 -30.86 -6.84
C GLU A 680 -18.14 -32.26 -6.68
#